data_AF-A0A6A3AFN6-F1
#
_entry.id   AF-A0A6A3AFN6-F1
#
_cell.length_a   1.000
_cell.length_b   1.000
_cell.length_c   1.000
_cell.angle_alpha   90.00
_cell.angle_beta   90.00
_cell.angle_gamma   90.00
#
_symmetry.space_group_name_H-M   'P 1'
#
loop_
_entity.id
_entity.type
_entity.pdbx_description
1 polymer ?
#
loop_
_entity_poly.entity_id
_entity_poly.type
_entity_poly.pdbx_seq_one_letter_code
_entity_poly.pdbx_strand_id
1 'polypeptide(L)'
;MTVTPRISINDGNLVVHGKTILTGMPDNIVLTPGSSFGLVAGSFIGATASDSKSLHVFPIGVLEGLRFVCCFRFKLWWMTQRMGTCGKDVPLETQFMLVESKEEDDPNAPTIYTVFLPLLEGQFRAVLQGNDKNELEICLESGDNTVETNQGLYLVYMHAGTNPFEVINQAVKAMEKHMQTFHHREKKKLPSFLDWFGWCTWDAFYTDVTAEGVKEGLKSLSEGGTPPRFLIIDDGWQQIESKPKEPDCVVQEGAQFASRLTGIKENAKFQKNGQNNEQISGLKLVVDEAKQNHNVKNVYVWHALAGYWGGVKPAAAGMEHYDTALAYPIQSPGVMGNQPDIVMDSLAVHGLGLVHPKKVFNFYNELHAYLASCGVDGVKVDVQNIIETLGAGHGGRVSLTRSYVQALEASITRNFPDNGCIACMCHNTDGIYSTKQTSVVRASDDFYPHDPASHTIHISAVAYNTLFLGEFMQPDWDMFHSLHPAADYHAAARAIGGCAIYVSDMPGNHNFELLKKLVLPDGSVLRAQLPGRPTVDCLFVDPARDGISLLKMWNVNKCSGVVGVFNCQGAGWCKISKKTRIHDASPDTLTGSVCANDVDSITQIAGADWNGETVVYAHRSGEVVRLPKGASVPVTLKVLEYELFHFCPVKDITNNISFAPIGLLDMFNGSGAVEQYEVHVTSDEKSEFFDGEVSSELTSSLSDNRSPTAMISLKVQGCGRFGAYSSQRPSKCSVNNAETLFVYDLATGLVTLTLPVPSEEMYRWVVEIQVQCFECGIYGHVKDLCLTLVTVAPTTTVNPEALVPPYLNRLHHPKPCLSQTRLVTVAPTTTVVNKSLKKVSKKKTVGDDTIRIESSPFSPLVTDVETPLDAKTVVERSATGTLQIDETPVNAPVQKTMPPKKTWKALSVPLQPISSNIILNRGVGAQHASSSMDPSVRKPSVVLNPKKYSVTDNSSGFSFIATAIYASPLSSKRKTLWNYLRLIAPVLSEPWLIIGDFNATLSDDDRKGCATSSKPDVHFQRMLLDSVYLCFENRNGPAGLTVHYPVYSKGEKQSNVNALIDMKLEKHKNLREESQFYWREILEGTLKFDRREAEIAALKKHTQQELIEFFNENIKVGATRKKTLSVQVYGNQHLSDFNSQKCEAVQPNTIQIDDIFSFKRSQPLYGSFKGGFGQMKL
;
A
#
# COMPACT_ATOMS: atom_id res chain seq x y z
N MET A 1 38.91 37.18 -13.02
CA MET A 1 37.86 36.88 -12.03
C MET A 1 38.05 35.43 -11.62
N THR A 2 38.26 35.14 -10.34
CA THR A 2 38.21 33.77 -9.81
C THR A 2 36.75 33.33 -9.74
N VAL A 3 36.41 32.21 -10.37
CA VAL A 3 35.07 31.61 -10.23
C VAL A 3 35.08 30.80 -8.94
N THR A 4 34.43 31.30 -7.89
CA THR A 4 34.26 30.55 -6.64
C THR A 4 33.51 29.25 -6.93
N PRO A 5 34.03 28.07 -6.53
CA PRO A 5 33.30 26.81 -6.67
C PRO A 5 31.95 26.87 -5.95
N ARG A 6 30.88 26.42 -6.61
CA ARG A 6 29.54 26.35 -6.00
C ARG A 6 29.37 25.18 -5.03
N ILE A 7 30.32 24.25 -5.02
CA ILE A 7 30.44 23.14 -4.07
C ILE A 7 31.90 23.11 -3.61
N SER A 8 32.14 23.08 -2.31
CA SER A 8 33.47 23.23 -1.69
C SER A 8 33.51 22.58 -0.30
N ILE A 9 34.72 22.26 0.20
CA ILE A 9 34.94 21.96 1.62
C ILE A 9 35.65 23.17 2.23
N ASN A 10 35.02 23.82 3.22
CA ASN A 10 35.55 24.99 3.92
C ASN A 10 35.56 24.72 5.42
N ASP A 11 36.73 24.81 6.06
CA ASP A 11 36.93 24.59 7.51
C ASP A 11 36.31 23.29 8.04
N GLY A 12 36.41 22.21 7.26
CA GLY A 12 35.83 20.90 7.59
C GLY A 12 34.32 20.77 7.32
N ASN A 13 33.71 21.69 6.56
CA ASN A 13 32.28 21.68 6.26
C ASN A 13 32.02 21.58 4.76
N LEU A 14 31.07 20.75 4.34
CA LEU A 14 30.58 20.73 2.95
C LEU A 14 29.71 21.96 2.72
N VAL A 15 30.15 22.89 1.88
CA VAL A 15 29.44 24.12 1.55
C VAL A 15 28.97 24.08 0.11
N VAL A 16 27.66 24.20 -0.09
CA VAL A 16 26.96 24.21 -1.39
C VAL A 16 26.22 25.54 -1.53
N HIS A 17 26.52 26.32 -2.57
CA HIS A 17 25.94 27.65 -2.81
C HIS A 17 26.04 28.60 -1.59
N GLY A 18 27.10 28.47 -0.79
CA GLY A 18 27.31 29.25 0.45
C GLY A 18 26.65 28.66 1.70
N LYS A 19 25.78 27.65 1.56
CA LYS A 19 25.09 26.97 2.66
C LYS A 19 25.84 25.72 3.09
N THR A 20 26.03 25.52 4.39
CA THR A 20 26.61 24.28 4.92
C THR A 20 25.60 23.14 4.85
N ILE A 21 25.98 22.01 4.26
CA ILE A 21 25.16 20.80 4.13
C ILE A 21 25.63 19.68 5.07
N LEU A 22 26.94 19.56 5.31
CA LEU A 22 27.54 18.64 6.29
C LEU A 22 28.61 19.37 7.10
N THR A 23 28.71 19.09 8.40
CA THR A 23 29.76 19.62 9.28
C THR A 23 30.72 18.51 9.73
N GLY A 24 31.96 18.86 10.08
CA GLY A 24 32.93 17.89 10.62
C GLY A 24 33.33 16.78 9.63
N MET A 25 33.50 17.12 8.35
CA MET A 25 34.03 16.21 7.33
C MET A 25 35.45 15.72 7.70
N PRO A 26 35.71 14.40 7.74
CA PRO A 26 37.04 13.86 8.01
C PRO A 26 38.07 14.10 6.88
N ASP A 27 39.34 14.26 7.25
CA ASP A 27 40.45 14.55 6.32
C ASP A 27 40.68 13.49 5.21
N ASN A 28 40.18 12.27 5.39
CA ASN A 28 40.31 11.18 4.41
C ASN A 28 39.21 11.20 3.33
N ILE A 29 38.30 12.18 3.38
CA ILE A 29 37.23 12.42 2.40
C ILE A 29 37.69 13.44 1.36
N VAL A 30 37.51 13.12 0.07
CA VAL A 30 38.04 13.89 -1.07
C VAL A 30 36.90 14.46 -1.90
N LEU A 31 37.00 15.74 -2.28
CA LEU A 31 36.04 16.39 -3.18
C LEU A 31 36.65 16.57 -4.58
N THR A 32 36.15 15.83 -5.58
CA THR A 32 36.66 15.85 -6.96
C THR A 32 35.67 16.58 -7.89
N PRO A 33 36.05 17.67 -8.59
CA PRO A 33 35.12 18.42 -9.45
C PRO A 33 34.50 17.61 -10.60
N GLY A 34 33.22 17.85 -10.91
CA GLY A 34 32.51 17.19 -12.01
C GLY A 34 33.00 17.63 -13.40
N SER A 35 33.53 16.70 -14.19
CA SER A 35 34.22 17.00 -15.45
C SER A 35 33.30 17.13 -16.69
N SER A 36 32.55 18.24 -16.81
CA SER A 36 31.97 18.64 -18.11
C SER A 36 31.79 20.15 -18.27
N PHE A 37 32.09 20.64 -19.48
CA PHE A 37 32.00 22.05 -19.86
C PHE A 37 30.61 22.64 -19.61
N GLY A 38 30.57 23.68 -18.77
CA GLY A 38 29.38 24.32 -18.22
C GLY A 38 29.75 25.03 -16.91
N LEU A 39 28.85 25.86 -16.36
CA LEU A 39 29.07 26.45 -15.04
C LEU A 39 29.13 25.34 -13.97
N VAL A 40 30.11 25.43 -13.06
CA VAL A 40 30.44 24.38 -12.09
C VAL A 40 29.28 24.13 -11.12
N ALA A 41 28.46 23.11 -11.40
CA ALA A 41 27.21 22.81 -10.68
C ALA A 41 27.19 21.43 -9.97
N GLY A 42 28.25 20.62 -10.11
CA GLY A 42 28.33 19.31 -9.48
C GLY A 42 29.75 18.81 -9.22
N SER A 43 29.87 17.88 -8.27
CA SER A 43 31.15 17.40 -7.72
C SER A 43 30.99 16.00 -7.12
N PHE A 44 32.05 15.19 -7.13
CA PHE A 44 32.08 13.87 -6.49
C PHE A 44 32.64 13.94 -5.07
N ILE A 45 32.11 13.10 -4.19
CA ILE A 45 32.72 12.69 -2.91
C ILE A 45 33.44 11.36 -3.15
N GLY A 46 34.70 11.27 -2.74
CA GLY A 46 35.49 10.06 -2.60
C GLY A 46 35.98 9.88 -1.16
N ALA A 47 36.52 8.70 -0.84
CA ALA A 47 37.06 8.37 0.48
C ALA A 47 38.27 7.42 0.37
N THR A 48 39.14 7.47 1.39
CA THR A 48 40.36 6.65 1.47
C THR A 48 40.49 5.95 2.83
N ALA A 49 41.16 4.80 2.86
CA ALA A 49 41.43 3.97 4.03
C ALA A 49 42.89 3.48 4.06
N SER A 50 43.37 3.09 5.25
CA SER A 50 44.70 2.48 5.42
C SER A 50 44.79 1.05 4.86
N ASP A 51 43.69 0.30 4.96
CA ASP A 51 43.66 -1.14 4.66
C ASP A 51 42.77 -1.42 3.44
N SER A 52 43.15 -2.40 2.62
CA SER A 52 42.25 -2.98 1.62
C SER A 52 41.18 -3.83 2.29
N LYS A 53 39.92 -3.70 1.85
CA LYS A 53 38.76 -4.52 2.27
C LYS A 53 37.73 -4.65 1.14
N SER A 54 36.89 -5.68 1.21
CA SER A 54 35.70 -5.87 0.34
C SER A 54 34.50 -4.99 0.74
N LEU A 55 34.51 -4.48 1.97
CA LEU A 55 33.47 -3.63 2.55
C LEU A 55 34.12 -2.51 3.38
N HIS A 56 33.70 -1.26 3.15
CA HIS A 56 34.04 -0.09 3.96
C HIS A 56 32.78 0.69 4.37
N VAL A 57 32.89 1.43 5.47
CA VAL A 57 31.91 2.44 5.89
C VAL A 57 32.69 3.71 6.22
N PHE A 58 32.38 4.81 5.52
CA PHE A 58 33.05 6.10 5.63
C PHE A 58 32.07 7.17 6.12
N PRO A 59 32.16 7.65 7.37
CA PRO A 59 31.49 8.87 7.79
C PRO A 59 31.98 10.06 6.96
N ILE A 60 31.06 10.84 6.38
CA ILE A 60 31.37 12.00 5.53
C ILE A 60 30.97 13.34 6.14
N GLY A 61 30.53 13.35 7.40
CA GLY A 61 30.14 14.54 8.17
C GLY A 61 28.75 14.44 8.77
N VAL A 62 28.42 15.33 9.70
CA VAL A 62 27.13 15.42 10.38
C VAL A 62 26.12 16.18 9.51
N LEU A 63 24.96 15.57 9.28
CA LEU A 63 23.78 16.20 8.68
C LEU A 63 22.80 16.57 9.79
N GLU A 64 22.42 17.84 9.92
CA GLU A 64 21.46 18.30 10.92
C GLU A 64 20.73 19.58 10.45
N GLY A 65 19.48 19.76 10.87
CA GLY A 65 18.63 20.91 10.55
C GLY A 65 18.01 20.92 9.14
N LEU A 66 18.65 20.29 8.15
CA LEU A 66 18.22 20.33 6.75
C LEU A 66 17.20 19.24 6.40
N ARG A 67 16.07 19.63 5.82
CA ARG A 67 15.05 18.71 5.31
C ARG A 67 15.60 17.91 4.13
N PHE A 68 15.37 16.61 4.13
CA PHE A 68 15.70 15.74 3.00
C PHE A 68 14.58 14.75 2.70
N VAL A 69 14.59 14.24 1.46
CA VAL A 69 13.86 13.04 1.04
C VAL A 69 14.85 12.07 0.39
N CYS A 70 14.75 10.79 0.70
CA CYS A 70 15.63 9.76 0.15
C CYS A 70 14.87 8.49 -0.22
N CYS A 71 15.35 7.78 -1.25
CA CYS A 71 14.82 6.49 -1.68
C CYS A 71 15.82 5.39 -1.28
N PHE A 72 15.35 4.41 -0.51
CA PHE A 72 16.18 3.39 0.12
C PHE A 72 15.57 2.00 -0.05
N ARG A 73 16.40 0.95 -0.12
CA ARG A 73 15.93 -0.43 -0.32
C ARG A 73 15.45 -1.04 0.99
N PHE A 74 14.13 -0.97 1.23
CA PHE A 74 13.53 -1.51 2.46
C PHE A 74 13.47 -3.04 2.49
N LYS A 75 13.52 -3.71 1.33
CA LYS A 75 13.81 -5.14 1.13
C LYS A 75 14.76 -5.29 -0.08
N LEU A 76 15.31 -6.47 -0.34
CA LEU A 76 16.27 -6.69 -1.45
C LEU A 76 15.77 -6.13 -2.79
N TRP A 77 14.52 -6.39 -3.13
CA TRP A 77 13.91 -6.14 -4.44
C TRP A 77 13.52 -4.68 -4.71
N TRP A 78 13.18 -3.92 -3.66
CA TRP A 78 12.33 -2.73 -3.78
C TRP A 78 12.78 -1.56 -2.90
N MET A 79 12.52 -0.34 -3.39
CA MET A 79 12.72 0.92 -2.68
C MET A 79 11.41 1.47 -2.12
N THR A 80 11.54 2.32 -1.10
CA THR A 80 10.49 3.23 -0.63
C THR A 80 11.15 4.53 -0.14
N GLN A 81 10.34 5.53 0.15
CA GLN A 81 10.78 6.85 0.56
C GLN A 81 10.95 6.99 2.09
N ARG A 82 11.86 7.88 2.47
CA ARG A 82 11.99 8.40 3.83
C ARG A 82 12.28 9.88 3.77
N MET A 83 11.58 10.64 4.62
CA MET A 83 11.87 12.04 4.90
C MET A 83 12.55 12.16 6.27
N GLY A 84 13.38 13.18 6.46
CA GLY A 84 14.10 13.41 7.71
C GLY A 84 14.75 14.79 7.78
N THR A 85 15.43 15.06 8.89
CA THR A 85 16.12 16.35 9.14
C THR A 85 17.53 16.21 9.70
N CYS A 86 18.01 14.99 9.95
CA CYS A 86 19.35 14.73 10.46
C CYS A 86 19.87 13.35 10.04
N GLY A 87 21.19 13.12 10.10
CA GLY A 87 21.82 11.93 9.54
C GLY A 87 21.19 10.60 9.98
N LYS A 88 20.84 10.43 11.26
CA LYS A 88 20.22 9.20 11.81
C LYS A 88 18.85 8.83 11.20
N ASP A 89 18.19 9.77 10.53
CA ASP A 89 16.95 9.50 9.79
C ASP A 89 17.20 8.73 8.48
N VAL A 90 18.40 8.87 7.89
CA VAL A 90 18.80 8.24 6.63
C VAL A 90 18.87 6.72 6.81
N PRO A 91 18.05 5.91 6.12
CA PRO A 91 18.06 4.47 6.26
C PRO A 91 19.29 3.81 5.63
N LEU A 92 19.56 2.57 6.04
CA LEU A 92 20.50 1.67 5.36
C LEU A 92 20.04 1.45 3.91
N GLU A 93 20.99 1.23 2.99
CA GLU A 93 20.73 1.03 1.55
C GLU A 93 20.00 2.22 0.89
N THR A 94 20.33 3.45 1.27
CA THR A 94 19.85 4.67 0.58
C THR A 94 20.61 4.86 -0.73
N GLN A 95 19.89 4.91 -1.85
CA GLN A 95 20.47 4.95 -3.21
C GLN A 95 20.21 6.27 -3.94
N PHE A 96 19.42 7.15 -3.34
CA PHE A 96 19.10 8.49 -3.84
C PHE A 96 18.72 9.36 -2.65
N MET A 97 19.25 10.59 -2.58
CA MET A 97 18.83 11.58 -1.59
C MET A 97 18.78 12.98 -2.22
N LEU A 98 17.74 13.75 -1.89
CA LEU A 98 17.60 15.16 -2.22
C LEU A 98 17.50 15.95 -0.92
N VAL A 99 18.30 17.01 -0.78
CA VAL A 99 18.34 17.90 0.40
C VAL A 99 17.83 19.28 0.01
N GLU A 100 16.93 19.85 0.81
CA GLU A 100 16.46 21.23 0.72
C GLU A 100 17.33 22.16 1.58
N SER A 101 17.79 23.28 1.02
CA SER A 101 18.54 24.29 1.77
C SER A 101 18.09 25.72 1.42
N LYS A 102 17.50 26.41 2.40
CA LYS A 102 17.09 27.82 2.29
C LYS A 102 18.07 28.72 3.06
N GLU A 103 18.04 30.03 2.81
CA GLU A 103 18.65 31.00 3.72
C GLU A 103 17.59 31.39 4.75
N GLU A 104 17.98 31.46 6.02
CA GLU A 104 17.05 31.82 7.11
C GLU A 104 16.91 33.35 7.24
N ASP A 105 17.97 34.10 6.90
CA ASP A 105 18.05 35.55 7.03
C ASP A 105 17.42 36.34 5.86
N ASP A 106 17.36 35.77 4.64
CA ASP A 106 16.61 36.35 3.51
C ASP A 106 15.50 35.40 3.03
N PRO A 107 14.21 35.69 3.31
CA PRO A 107 13.10 34.86 2.86
C PRO A 107 12.90 34.88 1.34
N ASN A 108 13.51 35.83 0.61
CA ASN A 108 13.49 35.95 -0.85
C ASN A 108 14.62 35.18 -1.54
N ALA A 109 15.65 34.76 -0.80
CA ALA A 109 16.74 33.96 -1.36
C ALA A 109 16.22 32.61 -1.87
N PRO A 110 16.68 32.15 -3.05
CA PRO A 110 16.16 30.93 -3.64
C PRO A 110 16.51 29.71 -2.78
N THR A 111 15.55 28.80 -2.64
CA THR A 111 15.79 27.44 -2.15
C THR A 111 16.77 26.75 -3.10
N ILE A 112 17.83 26.16 -2.54
CA ILE A 112 18.80 25.36 -3.27
C ILE A 112 18.57 23.90 -2.92
N TYR A 113 18.26 23.10 -3.93
CA TYR A 113 18.13 21.66 -3.83
C TYR A 113 19.46 21.01 -4.22
N THR A 114 19.93 20.08 -3.39
CA THR A 114 21.17 19.31 -3.64
C THR A 114 20.83 17.83 -3.71
N VAL A 115 21.07 17.20 -4.86
CA VAL A 115 20.92 15.74 -5.01
C VAL A 115 22.25 15.05 -4.72
N PHE A 116 22.18 13.90 -4.05
CA PHE A 116 23.28 12.98 -3.79
C PHE A 116 22.96 11.64 -4.47
N LEU A 117 23.82 11.22 -5.40
CA LEU A 117 23.71 9.97 -6.17
C LEU A 117 24.91 9.06 -5.87
N PRO A 118 24.77 8.04 -5.01
CA PRO A 118 25.77 6.99 -4.84
C PRO A 118 25.96 6.16 -6.11
N LEU A 119 27.21 5.87 -6.46
CA LEU A 119 27.58 5.33 -7.78
C LEU A 119 28.18 3.91 -7.69
N LEU A 120 28.57 3.39 -8.86
CA LEU A 120 29.42 2.21 -8.99
C LEU A 120 30.83 2.64 -9.38
N GLU A 121 31.84 2.29 -8.59
CA GLU A 121 33.25 2.54 -8.92
C GLU A 121 33.96 1.21 -9.19
N GLY A 122 34.22 0.93 -10.47
CA GLY A 122 34.80 -0.33 -10.95
C GLY A 122 33.91 -1.54 -10.65
N GLN A 123 34.28 -2.28 -9.58
CA GLN A 123 33.60 -3.50 -9.10
C GLN A 123 32.81 -3.27 -7.79
N PHE A 124 32.82 -2.05 -7.24
CA PHE A 124 32.19 -1.70 -5.96
C PHE A 124 30.92 -0.87 -6.16
N ARG A 125 29.96 -1.03 -5.26
CA ARG A 125 28.73 -0.22 -5.15
C ARG A 125 28.82 0.67 -3.90
N ALA A 126 28.57 1.96 -4.07
CA ALA A 126 28.32 2.88 -2.96
C ALA A 126 26.81 2.96 -2.64
N VAL A 127 26.46 3.07 -1.36
CA VAL A 127 25.13 3.48 -0.86
C VAL A 127 25.29 4.41 0.34
N LEU A 128 24.30 5.25 0.62
CA LEU A 128 24.25 6.08 1.83
C LEU A 128 23.57 5.35 2.98
N GLN A 129 23.93 5.73 4.20
CA GLN A 129 23.24 5.39 5.44
C GLN A 129 23.50 6.46 6.53
N GLY A 130 22.73 6.41 7.62
CA GLY A 130 22.92 7.27 8.79
C GLY A 130 23.25 6.50 10.07
N ASN A 131 23.99 7.13 10.98
CA ASN A 131 24.32 6.57 12.30
C ASN A 131 23.77 7.40 13.48
N ASP A 132 23.86 6.84 14.69
CA ASP A 132 23.29 7.42 15.93
C ASP A 132 23.85 8.79 16.34
N LYS A 133 24.96 9.26 15.74
CA LYS A 133 25.56 10.57 15.99
C LYS A 133 25.08 11.67 15.03
N ASN A 134 24.11 11.38 14.16
CA ASN A 134 23.74 12.20 12.99
C ASN A 134 24.82 12.27 11.88
N GLU A 135 25.86 11.44 11.90
CA GLU A 135 26.79 11.34 10.77
C GLU A 135 26.09 10.67 9.58
N LEU A 136 26.29 11.23 8.39
CA LEU A 136 26.00 10.59 7.11
C LEU A 136 27.20 9.72 6.72
N GLU A 137 26.95 8.49 6.28
CA GLU A 137 27.99 7.52 5.93
C GLU A 137 27.83 7.02 4.49
N ILE A 138 28.96 6.82 3.80
CA ILE A 138 29.04 6.05 2.55
C ILE A 138 29.43 4.61 2.91
N CYS A 139 28.57 3.65 2.62
CA CYS A 139 28.88 2.22 2.63
C CYS A 139 29.33 1.79 1.23
N LEU A 140 30.50 1.15 1.12
CA LEU A 140 31.14 0.77 -0.13
C LEU A 140 31.43 -0.74 -0.14
N GLU A 141 30.82 -1.50 -1.05
CA GLU A 141 30.84 -2.97 -1.03
C GLU A 141 31.06 -3.59 -2.43
N SER A 142 31.94 -4.59 -2.54
CA SER A 142 32.11 -5.40 -3.77
C SER A 142 31.20 -6.63 -3.84
N GLY A 143 30.74 -7.15 -2.70
CA GLY A 143 30.01 -8.41 -2.61
C GLY A 143 30.88 -9.67 -2.83
N ASP A 144 32.21 -9.52 -2.80
CA ASP A 144 33.18 -10.62 -2.92
C ASP A 144 34.40 -10.34 -2.06
N ASN A 145 34.71 -11.22 -1.11
CA ASN A 145 35.84 -11.06 -0.18
C ASN A 145 37.22 -11.21 -0.83
N THR A 146 37.29 -11.57 -2.12
CA THR A 146 38.52 -11.54 -2.92
C THR A 146 38.68 -10.24 -3.73
N VAL A 147 37.64 -9.40 -3.78
CA VAL A 147 37.63 -8.11 -4.46
C VAL A 147 37.71 -7.01 -3.43
N GLU A 148 38.92 -6.51 -3.18
CA GLU A 148 39.23 -5.50 -2.18
C GLU A 148 39.72 -4.18 -2.79
N THR A 149 39.44 -3.08 -2.10
CA THR A 149 40.01 -1.75 -2.37
C THR A 149 40.36 -1.07 -1.04
N ASN A 150 41.23 -0.06 -1.05
CA ASN A 150 41.44 0.85 0.07
C ASN A 150 40.93 2.28 -0.22
N GLN A 151 40.28 2.52 -1.37
CA GLN A 151 39.80 3.84 -1.78
C GLN A 151 38.67 3.76 -2.82
N GLY A 152 37.96 4.88 -2.98
CA GLY A 152 37.22 5.22 -4.20
C GLY A 152 37.09 6.74 -4.31
N LEU A 153 37.27 7.29 -5.51
CA LEU A 153 37.34 8.74 -5.76
C LEU A 153 36.04 9.34 -6.28
N TYR A 154 35.07 8.49 -6.65
CA TYR A 154 33.83 8.83 -7.34
C TYR A 154 32.64 8.10 -6.71
N LEU A 155 32.56 8.06 -5.38
CA LEU A 155 31.59 7.24 -4.63
C LEU A 155 30.18 7.83 -4.64
N VAL A 156 30.05 9.15 -4.50
CA VAL A 156 28.76 9.86 -4.54
C VAL A 156 28.91 11.10 -5.40
N TYR A 157 28.05 11.29 -6.40
CA TYR A 157 27.97 12.56 -7.14
C TYR A 157 26.93 13.49 -6.53
N MET A 158 27.30 14.76 -6.40
CA MET A 158 26.43 15.85 -5.98
C MET A 158 26.14 16.79 -7.15
N HIS A 159 24.92 17.30 -7.21
CA HIS A 159 24.52 18.39 -8.12
C HIS A 159 23.56 19.34 -7.41
N ALA A 160 23.65 20.64 -7.69
CA ALA A 160 22.87 21.67 -6.97
C ALA A 160 22.24 22.73 -7.88
N GLY A 161 21.05 23.21 -7.53
CA GLY A 161 20.28 24.18 -8.32
C GLY A 161 18.93 24.54 -7.69
N THR A 162 18.11 25.29 -8.43
CA THR A 162 16.88 25.92 -7.92
C THR A 162 15.57 25.22 -8.32
N ASN A 163 15.58 24.33 -9.32
CA ASN A 163 14.48 23.42 -9.63
C ASN A 163 14.91 21.99 -9.25
N PRO A 164 14.14 21.26 -8.42
CA PRO A 164 14.55 19.94 -7.94
C PRO A 164 14.55 18.88 -9.06
N PHE A 165 13.61 18.94 -10.00
CA PHE A 165 13.51 17.99 -11.11
C PHE A 165 14.60 18.20 -12.15
N GLU A 166 14.94 19.45 -12.46
CA GLU A 166 16.09 19.78 -13.31
C GLU A 166 17.41 19.32 -12.68
N VAL A 167 17.60 19.57 -11.38
CA VAL A 167 18.81 19.12 -10.63
C VAL A 167 18.99 17.61 -10.73
N ILE A 168 17.90 16.84 -10.55
CA ILE A 168 17.92 15.37 -10.67
C ILE A 168 18.22 14.93 -12.11
N ASN A 169 17.54 15.52 -13.10
CA ASN A 169 17.71 15.17 -14.52
C ASN A 169 19.13 15.47 -15.03
N GLN A 170 19.67 16.65 -14.70
CA GLN A 170 21.05 17.03 -15.07
C GLN A 170 22.09 16.19 -14.33
N ALA A 171 21.84 15.79 -13.07
CA ALA A 171 22.73 14.90 -12.35
C ALA A 171 22.83 13.52 -13.00
N VAL A 172 21.71 12.90 -13.36
CA VAL A 172 21.73 11.58 -14.02
C VAL A 172 22.33 11.67 -15.43
N LYS A 173 22.11 12.77 -16.18
CA LYS A 173 22.77 13.01 -17.48
C LYS A 173 24.28 13.24 -17.35
N ALA A 174 24.76 13.86 -16.27
CA ALA A 174 26.18 13.94 -15.96
C ALA A 174 26.78 12.55 -15.65
N MET A 175 26.06 11.72 -14.89
CA MET A 175 26.50 10.36 -14.55
C MET A 175 26.49 9.41 -15.74
N GLU A 176 25.54 9.54 -16.65
CA GLU A 176 25.52 8.81 -17.91
C GLU A 176 26.80 9.06 -18.72
N LYS A 177 27.20 10.33 -18.83
CA LYS A 177 28.41 10.77 -19.53
C LYS A 177 29.71 10.32 -18.85
N HIS A 178 29.73 10.29 -17.51
CA HIS A 178 30.89 9.89 -16.72
C HIS A 178 31.07 8.36 -16.70
N MET A 179 30.02 7.61 -16.35
CA MET A 179 30.08 6.16 -16.15
C MET A 179 30.02 5.38 -17.48
N GLN A 180 29.26 5.88 -18.47
CA GLN A 180 29.08 5.25 -19.79
C GLN A 180 28.53 3.81 -19.78
N THR A 181 28.06 3.32 -18.63
CA THR A 181 27.54 1.95 -18.43
C THR A 181 26.03 1.83 -18.62
N PHE A 182 25.27 2.93 -18.54
CA PHE A 182 23.82 3.01 -18.73
C PHE A 182 23.46 4.10 -19.76
N HIS A 183 22.16 4.24 -20.08
CA HIS A 183 21.62 5.41 -20.79
C HIS A 183 20.48 6.05 -20.00
N HIS A 184 20.32 7.38 -20.14
CA HIS A 184 19.18 8.13 -19.61
C HIS A 184 17.87 7.73 -20.32
N ARG A 185 16.72 7.80 -19.61
CA ARG A 185 15.39 7.42 -20.13
C ARG A 185 15.12 7.98 -21.53
N GLU A 186 15.45 9.25 -21.75
CA GLU A 186 15.17 10.01 -22.99
C GLU A 186 15.84 9.42 -24.25
N LYS A 187 16.88 8.58 -24.10
CA LYS A 187 17.58 7.94 -25.23
C LYS A 187 17.12 6.52 -25.52
N LYS A 188 16.22 5.96 -24.69
CA LYS A 188 15.75 4.58 -24.82
C LYS A 188 14.45 4.54 -25.62
N LYS A 189 14.31 3.52 -26.48
CA LYS A 189 13.04 3.26 -27.16
C LYS A 189 11.98 2.85 -26.13
N LEU A 190 10.93 3.66 -25.98
CA LEU A 190 9.72 3.24 -25.29
C LEU A 190 8.97 2.20 -26.16
N PRO A 191 8.49 1.09 -25.57
CA PRO A 191 7.73 0.08 -26.30
C PRO A 191 6.26 0.53 -26.46
N SER A 192 5.62 0.10 -27.54
CA SER A 192 4.27 0.52 -27.94
C SER A 192 3.17 0.09 -26.98
N PHE A 193 3.36 -0.96 -26.18
CA PHE A 193 2.34 -1.46 -25.24
C PHE A 193 1.93 -0.43 -24.17
N LEU A 194 2.75 0.58 -23.90
CA LEU A 194 2.44 1.62 -22.90
C LEU A 194 1.15 2.39 -23.24
N ASP A 195 0.83 2.56 -24.52
CA ASP A 195 -0.34 3.32 -24.99
C ASP A 195 -1.61 2.44 -25.14
N TRP A 196 -1.53 1.19 -24.69
CA TRP A 196 -2.55 0.15 -24.83
C TRP A 196 -2.97 -0.41 -23.47
N PHE A 197 -4.27 -0.58 -23.26
CA PHE A 197 -4.80 -1.25 -22.06
C PHE A 197 -4.40 -2.72 -22.04
N GLY A 198 -4.03 -3.24 -20.87
CA GLY A 198 -3.60 -4.63 -20.72
C GLY A 198 -4.26 -5.44 -19.61
N TRP A 199 -3.95 -6.73 -19.61
CA TRP A 199 -4.30 -7.67 -18.56
C TRP A 199 -3.12 -8.56 -18.20
N CYS A 200 -2.91 -8.80 -16.91
CA CYS A 200 -1.87 -9.68 -16.37
C CYS A 200 -2.52 -10.86 -15.64
N THR A 201 -2.05 -12.07 -15.90
CA THR A 201 -2.68 -13.29 -15.34
C THR A 201 -2.36 -13.56 -13.86
N TRP A 202 -1.55 -12.72 -13.20
CA TRP A 202 -1.01 -13.00 -11.86
C TRP A 202 -2.09 -13.12 -10.78
N ASP A 203 -2.78 -12.05 -10.39
CA ASP A 203 -3.78 -12.17 -9.30
C ASP A 203 -5.02 -13.00 -9.72
N ALA A 204 -5.23 -13.19 -11.03
CA ALA A 204 -6.31 -13.98 -11.58
C ALA A 204 -6.15 -15.50 -11.38
N PHE A 205 -4.91 -16.02 -11.40
CA PHE A 205 -4.65 -17.48 -11.33
C PHE A 205 -3.38 -17.87 -10.55
N TYR A 206 -2.51 -16.90 -10.24
CA TYR A 206 -1.13 -17.12 -9.79
C TYR A 206 -0.43 -18.18 -10.67
N THR A 207 0.32 -19.09 -10.05
CA THR A 207 1.02 -20.19 -10.73
C THR A 207 0.09 -21.19 -11.44
N ASP A 208 -1.23 -21.12 -11.28
CA ASP A 208 -2.18 -22.09 -11.84
C ASP A 208 -2.72 -21.71 -13.24
N VAL A 209 -2.28 -20.58 -13.81
CA VAL A 209 -2.67 -20.10 -15.16
C VAL A 209 -2.62 -21.18 -16.26
N THR A 210 -3.65 -21.23 -17.12
CA THR A 210 -3.75 -22.18 -18.26
C THR A 210 -4.05 -21.48 -19.58
N ALA A 211 -3.92 -22.19 -20.70
CA ALA A 211 -4.35 -21.74 -22.02
C ALA A 211 -5.83 -21.30 -22.05
N GLU A 212 -6.70 -22.06 -21.40
CA GLU A 212 -8.14 -21.80 -21.31
C GLU A 212 -8.43 -20.55 -20.45
N GLY A 213 -7.77 -20.41 -19.29
CA GLY A 213 -7.94 -19.24 -18.41
C GLY A 213 -7.53 -17.93 -19.07
N VAL A 214 -6.44 -17.93 -19.86
CA VAL A 214 -6.04 -16.78 -20.70
C VAL A 214 -7.15 -16.40 -21.67
N LYS A 215 -7.72 -17.38 -22.39
CA LYS A 215 -8.81 -17.16 -23.35
C LYS A 215 -10.08 -16.62 -22.68
N GLU A 216 -10.46 -17.16 -21.52
CA GLU A 216 -11.64 -16.70 -20.76
C GLU A 216 -11.48 -15.26 -20.27
N GLY A 217 -10.29 -14.87 -19.79
CA GLY A 217 -10.01 -13.49 -19.39
C GLY A 217 -10.09 -12.50 -20.56
N LEU A 218 -9.35 -12.76 -21.64
CA LEU A 218 -9.38 -11.94 -22.86
C LEU A 218 -10.80 -11.79 -23.41
N LYS A 219 -11.59 -12.88 -23.43
CA LYS A 219 -12.99 -12.87 -23.82
C LYS A 219 -13.81 -11.97 -22.90
N SER A 220 -13.75 -12.18 -21.58
CA SER A 220 -14.59 -11.46 -20.61
C SER A 220 -14.37 -9.94 -20.61
N LEU A 221 -13.13 -9.47 -20.76
CA LEU A 221 -12.82 -8.03 -20.88
C LEU A 221 -13.29 -7.45 -22.23
N SER A 222 -13.18 -8.23 -23.32
CA SER A 222 -13.66 -7.82 -24.65
C SER A 222 -15.18 -7.68 -24.70
N GLU A 223 -15.92 -8.63 -24.13
CA GLU A 223 -17.39 -8.62 -24.07
C GLU A 223 -17.95 -7.47 -23.20
N GLY A 224 -17.18 -6.97 -22.23
CA GLY A 224 -17.52 -5.78 -21.44
C GLY A 224 -17.22 -4.43 -22.11
N GLY A 225 -16.63 -4.43 -23.31
CA GLY A 225 -16.31 -3.22 -24.08
C GLY A 225 -15.00 -2.54 -23.70
N THR A 226 -14.12 -3.20 -22.94
CA THR A 226 -12.77 -2.69 -22.60
C THR A 226 -11.71 -3.74 -22.99
N PRO A 227 -11.51 -3.98 -24.30
CA PRO A 227 -10.69 -5.09 -24.78
C PRO A 227 -9.20 -4.86 -24.49
N PRO A 228 -8.49 -5.82 -23.86
CA PRO A 228 -7.06 -5.69 -23.62
C PRO A 228 -6.30 -5.85 -24.94
N ARG A 229 -5.40 -4.90 -25.21
CA ARG A 229 -4.48 -4.90 -26.35
C ARG A 229 -3.07 -5.34 -25.95
N PHE A 230 -2.80 -5.39 -24.65
CA PHE A 230 -1.60 -5.96 -24.05
C PHE A 230 -1.95 -7.15 -23.14
N LEU A 231 -1.15 -8.21 -23.17
CA LEU A 231 -1.28 -9.39 -22.31
C LEU A 231 0.06 -9.72 -21.64
N ILE A 232 0.06 -9.95 -20.33
CA ILE A 232 1.18 -10.59 -19.61
C ILE A 232 0.71 -11.97 -19.15
N ILE A 233 1.31 -13.03 -19.72
CA ILE A 233 1.21 -14.39 -19.17
C ILE A 233 2.27 -14.50 -18.08
N ASP A 234 1.83 -14.41 -16.83
CA ASP A 234 2.70 -14.33 -15.65
C ASP A 234 3.22 -15.72 -15.18
N ASP A 235 3.88 -15.79 -14.02
CA ASP A 235 4.47 -17.04 -13.51
C ASP A 235 3.45 -18.21 -13.49
N GLY A 236 3.93 -19.41 -13.82
CA GLY A 236 3.14 -20.65 -13.93
C GLY A 236 3.15 -21.32 -15.30
N TRP A 237 3.71 -20.70 -16.35
CA TRP A 237 3.76 -21.29 -17.71
C TRP A 237 5.01 -22.13 -18.00
N GLN A 238 6.10 -21.95 -17.25
CA GLN A 238 7.41 -22.56 -17.50
C GLN A 238 7.51 -24.04 -17.04
N GLN A 239 8.42 -24.81 -17.64
CA GLN A 239 8.76 -26.18 -17.19
C GLN A 239 9.69 -26.14 -15.98
N ILE A 240 9.21 -26.56 -14.80
CA ILE A 240 9.94 -26.49 -13.53
C ILE A 240 10.02 -27.83 -12.78
N GLU A 241 10.92 -27.93 -11.80
CA GLU A 241 11.09 -29.12 -10.97
C GLU A 241 9.80 -29.51 -10.21
N SER A 242 9.15 -30.59 -10.64
CA SER A 242 8.06 -31.28 -9.92
C SER A 242 8.54 -31.92 -8.61
N LYS A 243 8.85 -31.11 -7.59
CA LYS A 243 9.15 -31.61 -6.24
C LYS A 243 7.91 -32.29 -5.65
N PRO A 244 8.00 -33.54 -5.17
CA PRO A 244 7.00 -34.09 -4.27
C PRO A 244 6.90 -33.20 -3.02
N LYS A 245 5.72 -33.12 -2.40
CA LYS A 245 5.60 -32.57 -1.04
C LYS A 245 6.18 -33.58 -0.06
N GLU A 246 7.51 -33.55 0.12
CA GLU A 246 8.22 -34.45 1.04
C GLU A 246 7.68 -34.27 2.48
N PRO A 247 7.17 -35.33 3.11
CA PRO A 247 6.50 -35.22 4.41
C PRO A 247 7.46 -34.85 5.56
N ASP A 248 8.77 -35.08 5.35
CA ASP A 248 9.83 -34.86 6.34
C ASP A 248 10.67 -33.59 6.09
N CYS A 249 10.31 -32.75 5.10
CA CYS A 249 11.02 -31.48 4.87
C CYS A 249 10.86 -30.53 6.07
N VAL A 250 11.98 -30.07 6.62
CA VAL A 250 12.04 -29.21 7.82
C VAL A 250 11.64 -27.76 7.52
N VAL A 251 11.72 -27.32 6.26
CA VAL A 251 11.33 -25.99 5.77
C VAL A 251 10.26 -26.15 4.69
N GLN A 252 8.98 -26.05 5.08
CA GLN A 252 7.86 -26.15 4.12
C GLN A 252 7.42 -24.78 3.57
N GLU A 253 7.70 -23.70 4.28
CA GLU A 253 7.36 -22.33 3.88
C GLU A 253 8.55 -21.71 3.13
N GLY A 254 8.32 -21.21 1.91
CA GLY A 254 9.37 -20.66 1.05
C GLY A 254 10.11 -21.68 0.17
N ALA A 255 9.93 -22.99 0.38
CA ALA A 255 10.58 -24.05 -0.41
C ALA A 255 10.22 -24.02 -1.91
N GLN A 256 9.09 -23.39 -2.27
CA GLN A 256 8.68 -23.15 -3.65
C GLN A 256 9.67 -22.23 -4.41
N PHE A 257 10.31 -21.28 -3.72
CA PHE A 257 11.29 -20.38 -4.32
C PHE A 257 12.59 -21.08 -4.72
N ALA A 258 12.84 -22.28 -4.18
CA ALA A 258 13.95 -23.14 -4.58
C ALA A 258 13.58 -24.12 -5.71
N SER A 259 12.47 -23.92 -6.42
CA SER A 259 12.12 -24.66 -7.65
C SER A 259 12.94 -24.14 -8.82
N ARG A 260 13.32 -24.99 -9.77
CA ARG A 260 14.23 -24.60 -10.87
C ARG A 260 13.64 -24.88 -12.24
N LEU A 261 14.09 -24.10 -13.23
CA LEU A 261 13.77 -24.33 -14.64
C LEU A 261 14.39 -25.64 -15.13
N THR A 262 13.59 -26.51 -15.74
CA THR A 262 14.02 -27.81 -16.31
C THR A 262 13.87 -27.91 -17.82
N GLY A 263 13.35 -26.87 -18.47
CA GLY A 263 13.24 -26.78 -19.92
C GLY A 263 12.90 -25.36 -20.37
N ILE A 264 13.25 -25.02 -21.61
CA ILE A 264 13.02 -23.70 -22.22
C ILE A 264 11.55 -23.49 -22.65
N LYS A 265 10.81 -24.58 -22.84
CA LYS A 265 9.45 -24.58 -23.39
C LYS A 265 8.36 -24.46 -22.32
N GLU A 266 7.13 -24.24 -22.76
CA GLU A 266 5.92 -24.21 -21.94
C GLU A 266 5.61 -25.58 -21.30
N ASN A 267 4.99 -25.57 -20.13
CA ASN A 267 4.57 -26.78 -19.42
C ASN A 267 3.22 -27.32 -19.93
N ALA A 268 2.80 -28.47 -19.37
CA ALA A 268 1.61 -29.20 -19.80
C ALA A 268 0.29 -28.41 -19.74
N LYS A 269 0.19 -27.29 -18.99
CA LYS A 269 -1.01 -26.43 -18.94
C LYS A 269 -1.21 -25.57 -20.19
N PHE A 270 -0.21 -25.54 -21.08
CA PHE A 270 -0.26 -24.83 -22.36
C PHE A 270 -0.10 -25.77 -23.57
N GLN A 271 0.32 -27.02 -23.34
CA GLN A 271 0.44 -28.04 -24.40
C GLN A 271 -0.92 -28.70 -24.67
N LYS A 272 -1.37 -28.70 -25.93
CA LYS A 272 -2.64 -29.35 -26.30
C LYS A 272 -2.46 -30.87 -26.45
N ASN A 273 -3.25 -31.63 -25.71
CA ASN A 273 -3.23 -33.10 -25.74
C ASN A 273 -3.80 -33.66 -27.06
N GLY A 274 -2.93 -33.87 -28.03
CA GLY A 274 -3.05 -34.96 -29.01
C GLY A 274 -4.18 -34.87 -30.05
N GLN A 275 -4.07 -33.97 -31.02
CA GLN A 275 -4.47 -34.25 -32.41
C GLN A 275 -3.81 -33.28 -33.40
N ASN A 276 -3.35 -33.83 -34.54
CA ASN A 276 -2.66 -33.16 -35.66
C ASN A 276 -1.23 -32.61 -35.38
N ASN A 277 -0.23 -33.39 -35.80
CA ASN A 277 1.17 -33.05 -36.09
C ASN A 277 2.03 -32.33 -35.02
N GLU A 278 3.18 -32.94 -34.69
CA GLU A 278 4.13 -32.58 -33.62
C GLU A 278 4.96 -31.28 -33.86
N GLN A 279 4.48 -30.36 -34.70
CA GLN A 279 5.25 -29.23 -35.23
C GLN A 279 4.93 -27.84 -34.66
N ILE A 280 3.80 -27.66 -33.95
CA ILE A 280 3.37 -26.33 -33.46
C ILE A 280 3.33 -26.34 -31.92
N SER A 281 3.93 -25.31 -31.32
CA SER A 281 3.89 -25.09 -29.87
C SER A 281 2.47 -24.83 -29.37
N GLY A 282 2.15 -25.32 -28.17
CA GLY A 282 0.89 -25.02 -27.51
C GLY A 282 0.79 -23.56 -27.07
N LEU A 283 1.88 -22.99 -26.54
CA LEU A 283 1.99 -21.55 -26.26
C LEU A 283 1.78 -20.72 -27.53
N LYS A 284 2.36 -21.12 -28.67
CA LYS A 284 2.11 -20.46 -29.96
C LYS A 284 0.61 -20.42 -30.30
N LEU A 285 -0.13 -21.51 -30.10
CA LEU A 285 -1.57 -21.53 -30.37
C LEU A 285 -2.36 -20.57 -29.47
N VAL A 286 -1.92 -20.35 -28.22
CA VAL A 286 -2.53 -19.36 -27.31
C VAL A 286 -2.23 -17.93 -27.75
N VAL A 287 -0.99 -17.65 -28.17
CA VAL A 287 -0.59 -16.33 -28.67
C VAL A 287 -1.28 -16.00 -30.00
N ASP A 288 -1.32 -16.95 -30.94
CA ASP A 288 -2.04 -16.80 -32.21
C ASP A 288 -3.54 -16.57 -31.97
N GLU A 289 -4.18 -17.31 -31.05
CA GLU A 289 -5.58 -17.11 -30.67
C GLU A 289 -5.82 -15.74 -30.02
N ALA A 290 -4.96 -15.29 -29.10
CA ALA A 290 -5.05 -13.97 -28.49
C ALA A 290 -4.95 -12.84 -29.53
N LYS A 291 -3.99 -12.94 -30.46
CA LYS A 291 -3.79 -11.94 -31.51
C LYS A 291 -4.91 -11.95 -32.56
N GLN A 292 -5.35 -13.12 -33.01
CA GLN A 292 -6.32 -13.26 -34.11
C GLN A 292 -7.78 -13.10 -33.66
N ASN A 293 -8.17 -13.71 -32.53
CA ASN A 293 -9.57 -13.75 -32.10
C ASN A 293 -9.94 -12.61 -31.13
N HIS A 294 -8.96 -12.04 -30.42
CA HIS A 294 -9.19 -10.95 -29.46
C HIS A 294 -8.52 -9.62 -29.87
N ASN A 295 -7.80 -9.56 -31.00
CA ASN A 295 -7.01 -8.40 -31.45
C ASN A 295 -6.07 -7.89 -30.34
N VAL A 296 -5.39 -8.80 -29.62
CA VAL A 296 -4.26 -8.43 -28.75
C VAL A 296 -3.09 -8.00 -29.66
N LYS A 297 -2.44 -6.88 -29.34
CA LYS A 297 -1.32 -6.34 -30.13
C LYS A 297 0.02 -6.85 -29.61
N ASN A 298 0.20 -6.86 -28.28
CA ASN A 298 1.42 -7.31 -27.63
C ASN A 298 1.12 -8.40 -26.59
N VAL A 299 1.83 -9.53 -26.67
CA VAL A 299 1.84 -10.58 -25.63
C VAL A 299 3.25 -10.67 -25.07
N TYR A 300 3.40 -10.44 -23.76
CA TYR A 300 4.63 -10.69 -23.01
C TYR A 300 4.47 -11.92 -22.12
N VAL A 301 5.57 -12.56 -21.76
CA VAL A 301 5.59 -13.64 -20.75
C VAL A 301 6.55 -13.32 -19.60
N TRP A 302 6.26 -13.84 -18.43
CA TRP A 302 7.12 -13.72 -17.25
C TRP A 302 8.29 -14.71 -17.28
N HIS A 303 9.47 -14.30 -16.80
CA HIS A 303 10.49 -15.21 -16.28
C HIS A 303 11.35 -14.51 -15.22
N ALA A 304 11.87 -15.26 -14.24
CA ALA A 304 12.91 -14.73 -13.36
C ALA A 304 14.22 -14.49 -14.14
N LEU A 305 15.06 -13.55 -13.69
CA LEU A 305 16.35 -13.26 -14.30
C LEU A 305 17.28 -14.48 -14.31
N ALA A 306 17.22 -15.31 -13.28
CA ALA A 306 17.96 -16.58 -13.19
C ALA A 306 17.30 -17.74 -13.98
N GLY A 307 16.21 -17.49 -14.72
CA GLY A 307 15.45 -18.48 -15.48
C GLY A 307 14.17 -18.94 -14.77
N TYR A 308 14.26 -19.21 -13.46
CA TYR A 308 13.13 -19.37 -12.54
C TYR A 308 13.58 -18.93 -11.13
N TRP A 309 12.68 -18.92 -10.13
CA TRP A 309 12.99 -18.48 -8.75
C TRP A 309 14.28 -19.10 -8.16
N GLY A 310 14.45 -20.42 -8.31
CA GLY A 310 15.65 -21.16 -7.86
C GLY A 310 16.74 -21.30 -8.92
N GLY A 311 16.64 -20.56 -10.03
CA GLY A 311 17.56 -20.62 -11.17
C GLY A 311 17.24 -21.73 -12.18
N VAL A 312 18.23 -22.06 -13.02
CA VAL A 312 18.20 -23.19 -13.95
C VAL A 312 18.65 -24.47 -13.24
N LYS A 313 18.08 -25.64 -13.55
CA LYS A 313 18.52 -26.90 -12.94
C LYS A 313 19.92 -27.31 -13.45
N PRO A 314 20.92 -27.50 -12.58
CA PRO A 314 22.22 -28.07 -12.97
C PRO A 314 22.06 -29.45 -13.60
N ALA A 315 22.76 -29.68 -14.72
CA ALA A 315 22.72 -30.94 -15.48
C ALA A 315 21.30 -31.46 -15.81
N ALA A 316 20.34 -30.58 -16.07
CA ALA A 316 19.07 -30.97 -16.69
C ALA A 316 19.29 -31.39 -18.15
N ALA A 317 18.57 -32.43 -18.58
CA ALA A 317 18.70 -33.02 -19.91
C ALA A 317 18.31 -32.03 -21.01
N GLY A 318 19.22 -31.73 -21.93
CA GLY A 318 19.04 -30.71 -22.97
C GLY A 318 19.29 -29.27 -22.48
N MET A 319 19.91 -29.09 -21.32
CA MET A 319 20.30 -27.79 -20.74
C MET A 319 21.76 -27.77 -20.26
N GLU A 320 22.53 -28.83 -20.50
CA GLU A 320 23.90 -29.00 -20.02
C GLU A 320 24.87 -27.97 -20.64
N HIS A 321 24.56 -27.47 -21.84
CA HIS A 321 25.39 -26.49 -22.57
C HIS A 321 25.48 -25.11 -21.90
N TYR A 322 24.57 -24.83 -20.95
CA TYR A 322 24.53 -23.60 -20.15
C TYR A 322 25.56 -23.54 -19.02
N ASP A 323 26.21 -24.66 -18.66
CA ASP A 323 27.26 -24.69 -17.63
C ASP A 323 26.74 -24.16 -16.28
N THR A 324 25.58 -24.68 -15.85
CA THR A 324 24.85 -24.20 -14.67
C THR A 324 25.31 -24.90 -13.39
N ALA A 325 25.66 -24.13 -12.36
CA ALA A 325 26.12 -24.61 -11.06
C ALA A 325 25.23 -24.10 -9.91
N LEU A 326 25.31 -24.71 -8.72
CA LEU A 326 24.68 -24.16 -7.52
C LEU A 326 25.57 -23.06 -6.91
N ALA A 327 25.04 -21.86 -6.80
CA ALA A 327 25.61 -20.74 -6.07
C ALA A 327 24.69 -20.39 -4.88
N TYR A 328 25.27 -19.87 -3.79
CA TYR A 328 24.54 -19.59 -2.54
C TYR A 328 24.56 -18.07 -2.25
N PRO A 329 23.41 -17.45 -1.96
CA PRO A 329 23.30 -15.99 -1.82
C PRO A 329 23.98 -15.47 -0.56
N ILE A 330 24.80 -14.43 -0.74
CA ILE A 330 25.39 -13.61 0.34
C ILE A 330 24.76 -12.22 0.27
N GLN A 331 23.93 -11.87 1.26
CA GLN A 331 23.28 -10.56 1.34
C GLN A 331 24.21 -9.48 1.90
N SER A 332 24.04 -8.23 1.48
CA SER A 332 24.73 -7.10 2.11
C SER A 332 24.27 -6.92 3.57
N PRO A 333 25.16 -6.45 4.48
CA PRO A 333 24.76 -6.04 5.82
C PRO A 333 23.68 -4.96 5.83
N GLY A 334 23.66 -4.08 4.82
CA GLY A 334 22.63 -3.05 4.64
C GLY A 334 21.24 -3.63 4.38
N VAL A 335 21.09 -4.57 3.44
CA VAL A 335 19.80 -5.23 3.15
C VAL A 335 19.31 -6.05 4.35
N MET A 336 20.20 -6.81 5.01
CA MET A 336 19.86 -7.54 6.25
C MET A 336 19.48 -6.59 7.40
N GLY A 337 20.04 -5.39 7.41
CA GLY A 337 19.67 -4.30 8.30
C GLY A 337 18.23 -3.80 8.12
N ASN A 338 17.68 -3.91 6.90
CA ASN A 338 16.26 -3.65 6.58
C ASN A 338 15.44 -4.97 6.61
N GLN A 339 14.42 -5.15 5.78
CA GLN A 339 13.47 -6.28 5.87
C GLN A 339 14.08 -7.62 5.39
N PRO A 340 14.06 -8.69 6.23
CA PRO A 340 14.41 -10.04 5.81
C PRO A 340 13.44 -10.58 4.76
N ASP A 341 13.91 -11.55 3.97
CA ASP A 341 13.14 -12.11 2.87
C ASP A 341 13.27 -13.64 2.81
N ILE A 342 12.13 -14.32 2.85
CA ILE A 342 12.03 -15.79 2.88
C ILE A 342 12.57 -16.46 1.59
N VAL A 343 12.66 -15.72 0.48
CA VAL A 343 13.34 -16.18 -0.74
C VAL A 343 14.83 -16.40 -0.44
N MET A 344 15.45 -15.54 0.36
CA MET A 344 16.86 -15.67 0.74
C MET A 344 17.08 -16.85 1.68
N ASP A 345 16.24 -17.01 2.69
CA ASP A 345 16.31 -18.15 3.63
C ASP A 345 16.22 -19.49 2.87
N SER A 346 15.31 -19.57 1.89
CA SER A 346 15.12 -20.75 1.02
C SER A 346 16.34 -21.02 0.12
N LEU A 347 16.87 -19.99 -0.54
CA LEU A 347 18.01 -20.10 -1.46
C LEU A 347 19.36 -20.27 -0.74
N ALA A 348 19.50 -19.79 0.50
CA ALA A 348 20.68 -20.06 1.34
C ALA A 348 20.79 -21.54 1.74
N VAL A 349 19.66 -22.23 1.92
CA VAL A 349 19.63 -23.67 2.20
C VAL A 349 19.75 -24.52 0.93
N HIS A 350 19.05 -24.14 -0.14
CA HIS A 350 18.91 -24.99 -1.33
C HIS A 350 19.85 -24.65 -2.50
N GLY A 351 20.44 -23.46 -2.52
CA GLY A 351 21.25 -22.92 -3.61
C GLY A 351 20.44 -22.47 -4.84
N LEU A 352 20.83 -21.37 -5.46
CA LEU A 352 20.33 -20.95 -6.77
C LEU A 352 21.15 -21.59 -7.89
N GLY A 353 20.47 -22.09 -8.93
CA GLY A 353 21.09 -22.61 -10.13
C GLY A 353 21.56 -21.49 -11.07
N LEU A 354 22.80 -21.05 -10.89
CA LEU A 354 23.42 -19.94 -11.61
C LEU A 354 24.00 -20.45 -12.94
N VAL A 355 23.49 -19.92 -14.05
CA VAL A 355 24.06 -20.11 -15.40
C VAL A 355 25.41 -19.38 -15.45
N HIS A 356 26.47 -20.05 -15.91
CA HIS A 356 27.79 -19.41 -15.91
C HIS A 356 27.78 -18.11 -16.75
N PRO A 357 28.40 -16.98 -16.30
CA PRO A 357 28.24 -15.67 -16.95
C PRO A 357 28.66 -15.62 -18.43
N LYS A 358 29.62 -16.47 -18.85
CA LYS A 358 30.03 -16.60 -20.27
C LYS A 358 29.03 -17.39 -21.14
N LYS A 359 27.93 -17.88 -20.56
CA LYS A 359 26.88 -18.69 -21.20
C LYS A 359 25.49 -18.06 -21.12
N VAL A 360 25.26 -17.12 -20.21
CA VAL A 360 23.92 -16.58 -19.92
C VAL A 360 23.27 -15.86 -21.11
N PHE A 361 24.05 -15.26 -22.01
CA PHE A 361 23.52 -14.77 -23.31
C PHE A 361 22.91 -15.89 -24.17
N ASN A 362 23.54 -17.07 -24.22
CA ASN A 362 22.99 -18.19 -24.99
C ASN A 362 21.68 -18.67 -24.36
N PHE A 363 21.60 -18.71 -23.03
CA PHE A 363 20.37 -19.04 -22.29
C PHE A 363 19.22 -18.07 -22.59
N TYR A 364 19.43 -16.76 -22.42
CA TYR A 364 18.39 -15.79 -22.78
C TYR A 364 18.05 -15.83 -24.26
N ASN A 365 19.04 -15.97 -25.14
CA ASN A 365 18.78 -16.00 -26.58
C ASN A 365 18.00 -17.24 -27.02
N GLU A 366 18.26 -18.42 -26.45
CA GLU A 366 17.49 -19.64 -26.75
C GLU A 366 16.05 -19.51 -26.23
N LEU A 367 15.87 -18.99 -25.01
CA LEU A 367 14.56 -18.69 -24.42
C LEU A 367 13.77 -17.65 -25.22
N HIS A 368 14.37 -16.50 -25.52
CA HIS A 368 13.71 -15.40 -26.22
C HIS A 368 13.48 -15.70 -27.70
N ALA A 369 14.37 -16.45 -28.37
CA ALA A 369 14.11 -16.94 -29.72
C ALA A 369 12.96 -17.96 -29.74
N TYR A 370 12.84 -18.81 -28.72
CA TYR A 370 11.70 -19.71 -28.60
C TYR A 370 10.39 -18.95 -28.43
N LEU A 371 10.36 -17.96 -27.54
CA LEU A 371 9.20 -17.11 -27.30
C LEU A 371 8.81 -16.28 -28.54
N ALA A 372 9.77 -15.63 -29.20
CA ALA A 372 9.54 -14.92 -30.46
C ALA A 372 9.02 -15.87 -31.57
N SER A 373 9.48 -17.13 -31.62
CA SER A 373 8.94 -18.13 -32.55
C SER A 373 7.48 -18.52 -32.24
N CYS A 374 7.05 -18.37 -30.99
CA CYS A 374 5.65 -18.47 -30.58
C CYS A 374 4.84 -17.20 -30.87
N GLY A 375 5.45 -16.11 -31.32
CA GLY A 375 4.79 -14.82 -31.58
C GLY A 375 4.71 -13.88 -30.37
N VAL A 376 5.45 -14.17 -29.28
CA VAL A 376 5.58 -13.30 -28.10
C VAL A 376 6.44 -12.07 -28.44
N ASP A 377 6.03 -10.90 -27.97
CA ASP A 377 6.61 -9.60 -28.35
C ASP A 377 7.59 -9.03 -27.32
N GLY A 378 7.73 -9.67 -26.16
CA GLY A 378 8.58 -9.23 -25.07
C GLY A 378 8.45 -10.06 -23.79
N VAL A 379 9.06 -9.59 -22.70
CA VAL A 379 9.11 -10.30 -21.41
C VAL A 379 8.88 -9.38 -20.21
N LYS A 380 8.31 -9.92 -19.13
CA LYS A 380 8.40 -9.37 -17.77
C LYS A 380 9.52 -10.14 -17.06
N VAL A 381 10.56 -9.44 -16.59
CA VAL A 381 11.77 -10.08 -16.05
C VAL A 381 11.91 -9.76 -14.56
N ASP A 382 11.60 -10.74 -13.73
CA ASP A 382 11.50 -10.61 -12.27
C ASP A 382 12.75 -11.12 -11.54
N VAL A 383 12.74 -11.03 -10.21
CA VAL A 383 13.76 -11.55 -9.30
C VAL A 383 15.18 -11.00 -9.58
N GLN A 384 15.31 -9.84 -10.25
CA GLN A 384 16.60 -9.39 -10.80
C GLN A 384 17.69 -9.16 -9.75
N ASN A 385 17.35 -8.56 -8.61
CA ASN A 385 18.35 -8.23 -7.58
C ASN A 385 19.02 -9.46 -6.92
N ILE A 386 18.55 -10.70 -7.16
CA ILE A 386 19.20 -11.91 -6.60
C ILE A 386 20.66 -12.02 -7.03
N ILE A 387 20.98 -11.55 -8.25
CA ILE A 387 22.32 -11.66 -8.84
C ILE A 387 23.36 -10.84 -8.05
N GLU A 388 22.96 -9.78 -7.32
CA GLU A 388 23.89 -9.01 -6.49
C GLU A 388 24.45 -9.80 -5.30
N THR A 389 23.80 -10.91 -4.93
CA THR A 389 24.15 -11.77 -3.80
C THR A 389 25.07 -12.92 -4.21
N LEU A 390 25.30 -13.10 -5.51
CA LEU A 390 26.00 -14.27 -6.08
C LEU A 390 27.36 -13.89 -6.70
N GLY A 391 27.85 -12.66 -6.48
CA GLY A 391 29.07 -12.12 -7.08
C GLY A 391 30.39 -12.77 -6.64
N ALA A 392 30.37 -13.58 -5.57
CA ALA A 392 31.55 -14.24 -5.03
C ALA A 392 32.16 -15.26 -6.01
N GLY A 393 33.44 -15.09 -6.35
CA GLY A 393 34.11 -15.88 -7.40
C GLY A 393 33.81 -15.41 -8.84
N HIS A 394 33.04 -14.33 -8.99
CA HIS A 394 32.65 -13.75 -10.27
C HIS A 394 33.08 -12.27 -10.43
N GLY A 395 33.98 -11.79 -9.55
CA GLY A 395 34.49 -10.41 -9.59
C GLY A 395 33.57 -9.41 -8.89
N GLY A 396 32.80 -9.86 -7.90
CA GLY A 396 31.86 -9.02 -7.16
C GLY A 396 30.54 -8.79 -7.87
N ARG A 397 29.59 -8.20 -7.13
CA ARG A 397 28.19 -8.02 -7.54
C ARG A 397 28.04 -7.16 -8.78
N VAL A 398 28.86 -6.12 -8.92
CA VAL A 398 28.81 -5.19 -10.04
C VAL A 398 29.19 -5.92 -11.34
N SER A 399 30.24 -6.74 -11.31
CA SER A 399 30.72 -7.50 -12.46
C SER A 399 29.71 -8.55 -12.91
N LEU A 400 29.11 -9.28 -11.96
CA LEU A 400 28.12 -10.31 -12.25
C LEU A 400 26.80 -9.72 -12.76
N THR A 401 26.21 -8.77 -12.03
CA THR A 401 24.95 -8.13 -12.43
C THR A 401 25.07 -7.43 -13.79
N ARG A 402 26.19 -6.73 -14.05
CA ARG A 402 26.43 -6.09 -15.35
C ARG A 402 26.53 -7.11 -16.49
N SER A 403 27.18 -8.25 -16.26
CA SER A 403 27.26 -9.34 -17.25
C SER A 403 25.87 -9.91 -17.58
N TYR A 404 25.03 -10.08 -16.55
CA TYR A 404 23.65 -10.53 -16.68
C TYR A 404 22.76 -9.53 -17.43
N VAL A 405 22.81 -8.23 -17.06
CA VAL A 405 22.03 -7.17 -17.73
C VAL A 405 22.43 -7.01 -19.19
N GLN A 406 23.73 -7.01 -19.51
CA GLN A 406 24.20 -6.90 -20.91
C GLN A 406 23.76 -8.09 -21.76
N ALA A 407 23.80 -9.31 -21.21
CA ALA A 407 23.31 -10.50 -21.89
C ALA A 407 21.78 -10.46 -22.11
N LEU A 408 21.02 -9.94 -21.14
CA LEU A 408 19.57 -9.77 -21.25
C LEU A 408 19.22 -8.75 -22.33
N GLU A 409 19.81 -7.56 -22.31
CA GLU A 409 19.56 -6.49 -23.30
C GLU A 409 19.95 -6.91 -24.73
N ALA A 410 21.06 -7.63 -24.89
CA ALA A 410 21.47 -8.20 -26.17
C ALA A 410 20.47 -9.25 -26.70
N SER A 411 19.86 -10.04 -25.81
CA SER A 411 18.81 -11.00 -26.19
C SER A 411 17.50 -10.33 -26.55
N ILE A 412 17.07 -9.33 -25.78
CA ILE A 412 15.85 -8.52 -26.06
C ILE A 412 16.00 -7.84 -27.42
N THR A 413 17.11 -7.14 -27.68
CA THR A 413 17.38 -6.45 -28.95
C THR A 413 17.35 -7.40 -30.15
N ARG A 414 17.76 -8.66 -29.97
CA ARG A 414 17.80 -9.65 -31.05
C ARG A 414 16.44 -10.29 -31.35
N ASN A 415 15.57 -10.44 -30.36
CA ASN A 415 14.34 -11.23 -30.48
C ASN A 415 13.04 -10.40 -30.40
N PHE A 416 13.08 -9.21 -29.79
CA PHE A 416 11.92 -8.36 -29.53
C PHE A 416 12.15 -6.94 -30.11
N PRO A 417 11.79 -6.69 -31.39
CA PRO A 417 12.14 -5.45 -32.11
C PRO A 417 11.46 -4.19 -31.55
N ASP A 418 10.49 -4.35 -30.65
CA ASP A 418 9.85 -3.23 -29.95
C ASP A 418 10.52 -2.85 -28.62
N ASN A 419 11.70 -3.40 -28.31
CA ASN A 419 12.40 -3.26 -27.02
C ASN A 419 11.56 -3.84 -25.86
N GLY A 420 10.98 -5.02 -26.11
CA GLY A 420 9.94 -5.60 -25.25
C GLY A 420 10.47 -6.19 -23.94
N CYS A 421 10.61 -5.36 -22.92
CA CYS A 421 11.01 -5.79 -21.58
C CYS A 421 10.46 -4.87 -20.49
N ILE A 422 9.81 -5.47 -19.48
CA ILE A 422 9.55 -4.84 -18.18
C ILE A 422 10.58 -5.37 -17.19
N ALA A 423 11.44 -4.50 -16.66
CA ALA A 423 12.37 -4.86 -15.59
C ALA A 423 11.66 -4.80 -14.22
N CYS A 424 11.79 -5.85 -13.42
CA CYS A 424 11.03 -6.02 -12.19
C CYS A 424 11.91 -6.63 -11.07
N MET A 425 11.60 -6.32 -9.80
CA MET A 425 12.40 -6.68 -8.62
C MET A 425 13.89 -6.26 -8.75
N CYS A 426 14.12 -5.14 -9.44
CA CYS A 426 15.41 -4.74 -10.02
C CYS A 426 15.96 -3.42 -9.45
N HIS A 427 15.48 -2.98 -8.27
CA HIS A 427 15.77 -1.64 -7.74
C HIS A 427 17.22 -1.40 -7.29
N ASN A 428 18.18 -2.30 -7.52
CA ASN A 428 19.56 -2.06 -7.09
C ASN A 428 20.32 -1.13 -8.06
N THR A 429 21.25 -0.34 -7.54
CA THR A 429 22.11 0.52 -8.37
C THR A 429 23.06 -0.27 -9.27
N ASP A 430 23.37 -1.53 -8.94
CA ASP A 430 24.19 -2.44 -9.76
C ASP A 430 23.58 -2.65 -11.17
N GLY A 431 22.27 -2.93 -11.20
CA GLY A 431 21.48 -3.10 -12.42
C GLY A 431 21.17 -1.77 -13.08
N ILE A 432 20.61 -0.80 -12.33
CA ILE A 432 20.17 0.51 -12.85
C ILE A 432 21.30 1.24 -13.59
N TYR A 433 22.51 1.31 -13.02
CA TYR A 433 23.68 1.92 -13.68
C TYR A 433 24.35 1.02 -14.72
N SER A 434 23.76 -0.12 -15.08
CA SER A 434 24.23 -1.04 -16.15
C SER A 434 23.22 -1.20 -17.31
N THR A 435 22.02 -0.57 -17.25
CA THR A 435 20.93 -0.71 -18.24
C THR A 435 21.00 0.33 -19.36
N LYS A 436 21.28 -0.07 -20.60
CA LYS A 436 21.39 0.83 -21.77
C LYS A 436 20.17 0.87 -22.69
N GLN A 437 19.35 -0.16 -22.68
CA GLN A 437 18.27 -0.37 -23.65
C GLN A 437 16.92 -0.59 -22.98
N THR A 438 16.83 -1.47 -21.96
CA THR A 438 15.56 -1.72 -21.27
C THR A 438 15.00 -0.43 -20.68
N SER A 439 13.74 -0.15 -21.00
CA SER A 439 13.15 1.18 -20.92
C SER A 439 11.91 1.25 -20.03
N VAL A 440 11.44 0.14 -19.46
CA VAL A 440 10.32 0.09 -18.50
C VAL A 440 10.78 -0.61 -17.21
N VAL A 441 10.41 -0.05 -16.05
CA VAL A 441 10.78 -0.57 -14.72
C VAL A 441 9.59 -0.58 -13.77
N ARG A 442 9.25 -1.71 -13.16
CA ARG A 442 8.28 -1.74 -12.06
C ARG A 442 8.84 -0.92 -10.90
N ALA A 443 8.09 0.10 -10.46
CA ALA A 443 8.58 1.12 -9.53
C ALA A 443 8.06 0.97 -8.08
N SER A 444 7.34 -0.10 -7.77
CA SER A 444 6.74 -0.40 -6.46
C SER A 444 6.86 -1.88 -6.09
N ASP A 445 6.70 -2.16 -4.80
CA ASP A 445 6.31 -3.48 -4.29
C ASP A 445 4.90 -3.83 -4.75
N ASP A 446 4.55 -5.11 -4.81
CA ASP A 446 3.33 -5.55 -5.51
C ASP A 446 2.04 -4.96 -4.93
N PHE A 447 1.03 -4.79 -5.79
CA PHE A 447 -0.35 -4.55 -5.39
C PHE A 447 -0.90 -5.76 -4.64
N TYR A 448 -1.08 -5.65 -3.32
CA TYR A 448 -1.66 -6.71 -2.50
C TYR A 448 -3.16 -6.46 -2.24
N PRO A 449 -4.10 -7.02 -3.04
CA PRO A 449 -5.56 -6.78 -2.91
C PRO A 449 -6.17 -7.26 -1.58
N HIS A 450 -5.39 -7.90 -0.72
CA HIS A 450 -5.83 -8.45 0.57
C HIS A 450 -5.03 -7.90 1.77
N ASP A 451 -4.10 -6.95 1.56
CA ASP A 451 -3.50 -6.16 2.64
C ASP A 451 -3.96 -4.69 2.53
N PRO A 452 -4.93 -4.24 3.34
CA PRO A 452 -5.38 -2.86 3.36
C PRO A 452 -4.27 -1.84 3.70
N ALA A 453 -3.18 -2.27 4.33
CA ALA A 453 -2.03 -1.42 4.61
C ALA A 453 -1.19 -1.12 3.36
N SER A 454 -1.38 -1.85 2.25
CA SER A 454 -0.62 -1.68 1.02
C SER A 454 -1.09 -0.49 0.18
N HIS A 455 -2.40 -0.22 0.09
CA HIS A 455 -2.98 0.63 -0.95
C HIS A 455 -2.50 2.09 -0.93
N THR A 456 -2.52 2.74 0.25
CA THR A 456 -2.04 4.13 0.35
C THR A 456 -0.53 4.23 0.20
N ILE A 457 0.22 3.28 0.80
CA ILE A 457 1.67 3.20 0.69
C ILE A 457 2.08 3.01 -0.76
N HIS A 458 1.44 2.11 -1.51
CA HIS A 458 1.77 1.78 -2.90
C HIS A 458 1.79 3.04 -3.78
N ILE A 459 0.72 3.86 -3.72
CA ILE A 459 0.66 5.12 -4.49
C ILE A 459 1.73 6.13 -4.03
N SER A 460 2.00 6.24 -2.72
CA SER A 460 3.09 7.08 -2.24
C SER A 460 4.48 6.59 -2.70
N ALA A 461 4.75 5.30 -2.58
CA ALA A 461 6.05 4.71 -2.86
C ALA A 461 6.37 4.74 -4.37
N VAL A 462 5.40 4.44 -5.23
CA VAL A 462 5.59 4.53 -6.68
C VAL A 462 5.83 5.97 -7.14
N ALA A 463 5.19 6.95 -6.50
CA ALA A 463 5.39 8.37 -6.76
C ALA A 463 6.82 8.84 -6.39
N TYR A 464 7.29 8.54 -5.17
CA TYR A 464 8.61 8.96 -4.73
C TYR A 464 9.74 8.15 -5.41
N ASN A 465 9.56 6.84 -5.63
CA ASN A 465 10.53 6.04 -6.40
C ASN A 465 10.68 6.55 -7.84
N THR A 466 9.60 7.10 -8.43
CA THR A 466 9.61 7.71 -9.77
C THR A 466 10.55 8.94 -9.87
N LEU A 467 10.84 9.64 -8.76
CA LEU A 467 11.84 10.73 -8.76
C LEU A 467 13.23 10.24 -9.19
N PHE A 468 13.61 9.02 -8.83
CA PHE A 468 14.91 8.43 -9.15
C PHE A 468 14.83 7.48 -10.36
N LEU A 469 13.96 6.46 -10.29
CA LEU A 469 13.82 5.45 -11.35
C LEU A 469 13.40 6.07 -12.69
N GLY A 470 12.59 7.12 -12.64
CA GLY A 470 12.11 7.85 -13.80
C GLY A 470 13.21 8.45 -14.67
N GLU A 471 14.42 8.70 -14.16
CA GLU A 471 15.53 9.19 -14.99
C GLU A 471 16.22 8.09 -15.81
N PHE A 472 16.01 6.81 -15.47
CA PHE A 472 16.66 5.67 -16.14
C PHE A 472 15.69 4.92 -17.06
N MET A 473 14.42 4.80 -16.66
CA MET A 473 13.38 4.00 -17.33
C MET A 473 12.01 4.63 -17.07
N GLN A 474 11.00 4.27 -17.88
CA GLN A 474 9.61 4.63 -17.62
C GLN A 474 9.06 3.75 -16.49
N PRO A 475 8.49 4.32 -15.42
CA PRO A 475 7.86 3.55 -14.36
C PRO A 475 6.63 2.78 -14.83
N ASP A 476 6.64 1.47 -14.62
CA ASP A 476 5.48 0.62 -14.47
C ASP A 476 4.97 0.74 -13.02
N TRP A 477 3.67 0.95 -12.86
CA TRP A 477 3.02 1.17 -11.57
C TRP A 477 2.21 -0.05 -11.09
N ASP A 478 2.49 -1.23 -11.66
CA ASP A 478 1.85 -2.52 -11.36
C ASP A 478 0.37 -2.61 -11.80
N MET A 479 -0.11 -3.84 -11.95
CA MET A 479 -1.51 -4.18 -12.08
C MET A 479 -2.34 -3.70 -10.88
N PHE A 480 -3.66 -3.73 -11.03
CA PHE A 480 -4.61 -3.58 -9.93
C PHE A 480 -5.91 -4.32 -10.27
N HIS A 481 -6.77 -4.53 -9.26
CA HIS A 481 -8.13 -5.01 -9.47
C HIS A 481 -9.07 -3.83 -9.75
N SER A 482 -9.82 -3.87 -10.85
CA SER A 482 -10.90 -2.93 -11.13
C SER A 482 -12.11 -3.15 -10.21
N LEU A 483 -12.37 -4.38 -9.77
CA LEU A 483 -13.45 -4.71 -8.83
C LEU A 483 -12.95 -4.78 -7.38
N HIS A 484 -12.55 -3.61 -6.84
CA HIS A 484 -11.99 -3.50 -5.49
C HIS A 484 -12.41 -2.19 -4.79
N PRO A 485 -12.58 -2.13 -3.45
CA PRO A 485 -12.96 -0.89 -2.75
C PRO A 485 -12.00 0.29 -2.93
N ALA A 486 -10.73 0.03 -3.26
CA ALA A 486 -9.73 1.07 -3.58
C ALA A 486 -9.49 1.25 -5.10
N ALA A 487 -10.33 0.66 -5.97
CA ALA A 487 -10.06 0.59 -7.40
C ALA A 487 -10.06 1.97 -8.08
N ASP A 488 -11.05 2.83 -7.83
CA ASP A 488 -11.07 4.20 -8.38
C ASP A 488 -9.82 5.01 -7.99
N TYR A 489 -9.32 4.84 -6.76
CA TYR A 489 -8.08 5.47 -6.27
C TYR A 489 -6.83 4.95 -6.99
N HIS A 490 -6.72 3.63 -7.16
CA HIS A 490 -5.62 3.00 -7.91
C HIS A 490 -5.65 3.30 -9.42
N ALA A 491 -6.85 3.46 -10.00
CA ALA A 491 -7.08 3.83 -11.39
C ALA A 491 -6.73 5.29 -11.68
N ALA A 492 -7.26 6.23 -10.88
CA ALA A 492 -7.00 7.66 -11.02
C ALA A 492 -5.50 7.99 -10.92
N ALA A 493 -4.78 7.32 -10.01
CA ALA A 493 -3.34 7.43 -9.90
C ALA A 493 -2.61 6.96 -11.18
N ARG A 494 -2.95 5.78 -11.72
CA ARG A 494 -2.34 5.23 -12.95
C ARG A 494 -2.63 6.07 -14.18
N ALA A 495 -3.83 6.65 -14.28
CA ALA A 495 -4.23 7.52 -15.40
C ALA A 495 -3.27 8.71 -15.60
N ILE A 496 -2.77 9.28 -14.50
CA ILE A 496 -1.83 10.42 -14.51
C ILE A 496 -0.36 10.01 -14.28
N GLY A 497 -0.08 8.76 -13.94
CA GLY A 497 1.28 8.28 -13.67
C GLY A 497 2.18 8.23 -14.91
N GLY A 498 1.59 8.25 -16.11
CA GLY A 498 2.29 8.08 -17.40
C GLY A 498 2.85 6.67 -17.61
N CYS A 499 2.46 5.73 -16.75
CA CYS A 499 2.79 4.31 -16.78
C CYS A 499 1.92 3.55 -17.80
N ALA A 500 2.19 2.25 -17.98
CA ALA A 500 1.22 1.33 -18.57
C ALA A 500 -0.02 1.22 -17.67
N ILE A 501 -1.18 0.87 -18.25
CA ILE A 501 -2.43 0.66 -17.52
C ILE A 501 -2.91 -0.75 -17.82
N TYR A 502 -2.79 -1.64 -16.85
CA TYR A 502 -3.27 -3.02 -16.94
C TYR A 502 -3.88 -3.48 -15.62
N VAL A 503 -4.80 -4.45 -15.70
CA VAL A 503 -5.46 -5.06 -14.53
C VAL A 503 -5.10 -6.52 -14.38
N SER A 504 -5.43 -7.08 -13.22
CA SER A 504 -5.21 -8.49 -12.87
C SER A 504 -6.48 -9.21 -12.39
N ASP A 505 -7.65 -8.60 -12.59
CA ASP A 505 -8.95 -9.17 -12.23
C ASP A 505 -9.16 -10.59 -12.82
N MET A 506 -9.78 -11.48 -12.04
CA MET A 506 -10.25 -12.78 -12.52
C MET A 506 -11.29 -12.62 -13.65
N PRO A 507 -11.39 -13.56 -14.61
CA PRO A 507 -12.43 -13.55 -15.63
C PRO A 507 -13.83 -13.34 -15.03
N GLY A 508 -14.61 -12.42 -15.61
CA GLY A 508 -15.96 -12.08 -15.16
C GLY A 508 -16.06 -11.24 -13.87
N ASN A 509 -14.95 -10.89 -13.22
CA ASN A 509 -14.92 -10.10 -11.97
C ASN A 509 -14.44 -8.66 -12.22
N HIS A 510 -14.99 -8.01 -13.25
CA HIS A 510 -14.51 -6.73 -13.76
C HIS A 510 -15.45 -5.56 -13.43
N ASN A 511 -14.89 -4.37 -13.20
CA ASN A 511 -15.67 -3.13 -13.06
C ASN A 511 -15.61 -2.29 -14.35
N PHE A 512 -16.47 -2.62 -15.32
CA PHE A 512 -16.45 -1.96 -16.63
C PHE A 512 -16.75 -0.45 -16.59
N GLU A 513 -17.56 0.03 -15.63
CA GLU A 513 -17.83 1.46 -15.48
C GLU A 513 -16.64 2.24 -14.91
N LEU A 514 -15.72 1.57 -14.21
CA LEU A 514 -14.42 2.13 -13.87
C LEU A 514 -13.45 2.06 -15.05
N LEU A 515 -13.36 0.89 -15.72
CA LEU A 515 -12.42 0.68 -16.83
C LEU A 515 -12.68 1.64 -17.99
N LYS A 516 -13.93 1.98 -18.30
CA LYS A 516 -14.31 2.98 -19.32
C LYS A 516 -13.81 4.41 -19.05
N LYS A 517 -13.38 4.74 -17.82
CA LYS A 517 -12.73 6.03 -17.49
C LYS A 517 -11.23 6.04 -17.84
N LEU A 518 -10.65 4.87 -18.10
CA LEU A 518 -9.23 4.66 -18.44
C LEU A 518 -9.05 4.27 -19.91
N VAL A 519 -9.93 3.41 -20.41
CA VAL A 519 -9.80 2.63 -21.64
C VAL A 519 -10.81 3.11 -22.67
N LEU A 520 -10.34 3.55 -23.82
CA LEU A 520 -11.20 3.85 -24.98
C LEU A 520 -11.69 2.52 -25.60
N PRO A 521 -12.86 2.47 -26.29
CA PRO A 521 -13.43 1.20 -26.77
C PRO A 521 -12.59 0.40 -27.79
N ASP A 522 -11.52 0.96 -28.37
CA ASP A 522 -10.55 0.24 -29.19
C ASP A 522 -9.47 -0.46 -28.36
N GLY A 523 -9.38 -0.15 -27.07
CA GLY A 523 -8.38 -0.61 -26.12
C GLY A 523 -7.19 0.34 -25.94
N SER A 524 -7.18 1.52 -26.57
CA SER A 524 -6.15 2.56 -26.34
C SER A 524 -6.39 3.31 -25.03
N VAL A 525 -5.33 3.92 -24.47
CA VAL A 525 -5.40 4.73 -23.24
C VAL A 525 -4.87 6.14 -23.44
N LEU A 526 -5.43 7.11 -22.72
CA LEU A 526 -4.98 8.50 -22.71
C LEU A 526 -3.79 8.68 -21.76
N ARG A 527 -2.62 8.12 -22.10
CA ARG A 527 -1.44 8.13 -21.21
C ARG A 527 -0.75 9.50 -21.18
N ALA A 528 -0.48 10.01 -19.97
CA ALA A 528 0.31 11.22 -19.76
C ALA A 528 1.80 11.02 -20.14
N GLN A 529 2.50 12.10 -20.53
CA GLN A 529 3.77 11.98 -21.25
C GLN A 529 4.98 11.59 -20.38
N LEU A 530 5.10 12.17 -19.18
CA LEU A 530 6.27 11.99 -18.31
C LEU A 530 6.02 10.88 -17.29
N PRO A 531 7.05 10.39 -16.58
CA PRO A 531 6.86 9.73 -15.29
C PRO A 531 6.22 10.69 -14.28
N GLY A 532 5.03 10.36 -13.75
CA GLY A 532 4.28 11.21 -12.81
C GLY A 532 4.99 11.35 -11.45
N ARG A 533 5.14 12.59 -10.96
CA ARG A 533 6.00 12.94 -9.80
C ARG A 533 5.22 13.67 -8.71
N PRO A 534 5.63 13.59 -7.43
CA PRO A 534 5.17 14.52 -6.41
C PRO A 534 5.40 15.99 -6.84
N THR A 535 4.50 16.89 -6.44
CA THR A 535 4.71 18.35 -6.59
C THR A 535 5.82 18.84 -5.67
N VAL A 536 6.37 20.03 -5.95
CA VAL A 536 7.53 20.59 -5.23
C VAL A 536 7.28 20.71 -3.71
N ASP A 537 6.08 21.11 -3.31
CA ASP A 537 5.69 21.22 -1.90
C ASP A 537 5.50 19.86 -1.20
N CYS A 538 5.12 18.81 -1.95
CA CYS A 538 5.04 17.45 -1.43
C CYS A 538 6.43 16.82 -1.19
N LEU A 539 7.48 17.19 -1.94
CA LEU A 539 8.77 16.49 -1.96
C LEU A 539 9.37 16.18 -0.57
N PHE A 540 9.16 17.04 0.42
CA PHE A 540 9.81 16.99 1.74
C PHE A 540 8.81 16.82 2.90
N VAL A 541 7.65 16.21 2.66
CA VAL A 541 6.65 15.83 3.69
C VAL A 541 6.27 14.34 3.55
N ASP A 542 5.69 13.73 4.58
CA ASP A 542 5.29 12.31 4.56
C ASP A 542 3.75 12.18 4.50
N PRO A 543 3.14 12.23 3.30
CA PRO A 543 1.69 12.24 3.12
C PRO A 543 1.00 10.92 3.50
N ALA A 544 1.76 9.95 4.01
CA ALA A 544 1.23 8.70 4.56
C ALA A 544 1.24 8.65 6.10
N ARG A 545 1.90 9.60 6.76
CA ARG A 545 2.17 9.57 8.22
C ARG A 545 2.07 10.89 8.97
N ASP A 546 2.17 12.05 8.32
CA ASP A 546 2.21 13.34 9.03
C ASP A 546 0.85 13.84 9.53
N GLY A 547 -0.25 13.21 9.12
CA GLY A 547 -1.61 13.58 9.51
C GLY A 547 -2.10 14.93 8.99
N ILE A 548 -1.37 15.58 8.06
CA ILE A 548 -1.69 16.92 7.55
C ILE A 548 -1.57 17.05 6.03
N SER A 549 -0.72 16.27 5.38
CA SER A 549 -0.37 16.45 3.97
C SER A 549 -1.14 15.48 3.07
N LEU A 550 -1.69 16.02 1.97
CA LEU A 550 -2.14 15.25 0.81
C LEU A 550 -0.94 15.02 -0.12
N LEU A 551 -0.91 13.87 -0.80
CA LEU A 551 0.01 13.66 -1.92
C LEU A 551 -0.58 14.32 -3.17
N LYS A 552 0.02 15.40 -3.63
CA LYS A 552 -0.21 15.93 -4.98
C LYS A 552 0.81 15.31 -5.93
N MET A 553 0.35 14.88 -7.11
CA MET A 553 1.15 14.33 -8.19
C MET A 553 0.89 15.07 -9.48
N TRP A 554 1.93 15.51 -10.18
CA TRP A 554 1.81 16.21 -11.45
C TRP A 554 2.31 15.39 -12.64
N ASN A 555 1.73 15.66 -13.81
CA ASN A 555 2.19 15.20 -15.10
C ASN A 555 1.71 16.17 -16.21
N VAL A 556 2.04 15.87 -17.47
CA VAL A 556 1.75 16.72 -18.63
C VAL A 556 1.14 15.91 -19.77
N ASN A 557 0.22 16.55 -20.48
CA ASN A 557 -0.38 16.11 -21.74
C ASN A 557 0.07 17.05 -22.87
N LYS A 558 -0.25 16.73 -24.13
CA LYS A 558 0.24 17.49 -25.31
C LYS A 558 -0.16 18.97 -25.33
N CYS A 559 -1.25 19.36 -24.65
CA CYS A 559 -1.75 20.74 -24.59
C CYS A 559 -2.17 21.22 -23.18
N SER A 560 -1.86 20.48 -22.12
CA SER A 560 -2.29 20.80 -20.75
C SER A 560 -1.44 20.12 -19.68
N GLY A 561 -1.46 20.65 -18.46
CA GLY A 561 -0.99 19.97 -17.26
C GLY A 561 -2.09 19.13 -16.62
N VAL A 562 -1.71 18.17 -15.77
CA VAL A 562 -2.66 17.44 -14.90
C VAL A 562 -2.05 17.25 -13.51
N VAL A 563 -2.87 17.44 -12.46
CA VAL A 563 -2.51 17.19 -11.07
C VAL A 563 -3.55 16.29 -10.43
N GLY A 564 -3.12 15.14 -9.89
CA GLY A 564 -3.94 14.31 -9.02
C GLY A 564 -3.61 14.57 -7.55
N VAL A 565 -4.62 14.60 -6.71
CA VAL A 565 -4.48 14.78 -5.26
C VAL A 565 -5.02 13.54 -4.57
N PHE A 566 -4.29 13.00 -3.61
CA PHE A 566 -4.58 11.72 -2.95
C PHE A 566 -4.38 11.84 -1.43
N ASN A 567 -5.30 11.30 -0.63
CA ASN A 567 -5.09 11.16 0.81
C ASN A 567 -4.50 9.77 1.11
N CYS A 568 -3.18 9.72 1.38
CA CYS A 568 -2.43 8.49 1.59
C CYS A 568 -2.23 8.12 3.07
N GLN A 569 -2.86 8.84 4.01
CA GLN A 569 -2.59 8.70 5.44
C GLN A 569 -2.96 7.31 6.01
N GLY A 570 -2.41 6.98 7.18
CA GLY A 570 -2.82 5.84 8.01
C GLY A 570 -1.98 4.56 7.90
N ALA A 571 -1.18 4.38 6.85
CA ALA A 571 -0.28 3.24 6.72
C ALA A 571 1.15 3.67 6.34
N GLY A 572 2.15 2.90 6.79
CA GLY A 572 3.55 3.18 6.45
C GLY A 572 4.51 2.02 6.77
N TRP A 573 5.67 1.99 6.11
CA TRP A 573 6.73 1.03 6.44
C TRP A 573 7.39 1.37 7.77
N CYS A 574 7.34 0.46 8.75
CA CYS A 574 7.84 0.69 10.09
C CYS A 574 9.26 0.12 10.29
N LYS A 575 10.27 1.01 10.45
CA LYS A 575 11.69 0.69 10.69
C LYS A 575 11.90 -0.32 11.83
N ILE A 576 11.12 -0.22 12.92
CA ILE A 576 11.25 -1.11 14.10
C ILE A 576 10.77 -2.53 13.78
N SER A 577 9.63 -2.67 13.10
CA SER A 577 9.05 -3.99 12.81
C SER A 577 9.41 -4.55 11.43
N LYS A 578 10.19 -3.80 10.64
CA LYS A 578 10.66 -4.15 9.31
C LYS A 578 9.53 -4.64 8.39
N LYS A 579 8.38 -3.96 8.42
CA LYS A 579 7.25 -4.21 7.50
C LYS A 579 6.28 -3.03 7.44
N THR A 580 5.49 -2.99 6.37
CA THR A 580 4.26 -2.21 6.24
C THR A 580 3.27 -2.52 7.37
N ARG A 581 2.64 -1.47 7.92
CA ARG A 581 1.53 -1.55 8.88
C ARG A 581 0.60 -0.35 8.72
N ILE A 582 -0.69 -0.58 9.02
CA ILE A 582 -1.57 0.49 9.48
C ILE A 582 -1.01 1.01 10.83
N HIS A 583 -0.79 2.32 10.92
CA HIS A 583 -0.40 3.02 12.15
C HIS A 583 -1.56 3.83 12.74
N ASP A 584 -2.46 4.31 11.88
CA ASP A 584 -3.75 4.89 12.23
C ASP A 584 -4.85 4.27 11.35
N ALA A 585 -5.87 3.72 11.99
CA ALA A 585 -6.97 2.99 11.36
C ALA A 585 -8.19 3.87 11.06
N SER A 586 -8.19 5.15 11.42
CA SER A 586 -9.22 6.12 11.02
C SER A 586 -8.64 7.55 10.90
N PRO A 587 -7.69 7.79 9.97
CA PRO A 587 -7.06 9.10 9.83
C PRO A 587 -8.03 10.17 9.33
N ASP A 588 -7.72 11.42 9.66
CA ASP A 588 -8.57 12.57 9.42
C ASP A 588 -8.81 12.87 7.93
N THR A 589 -9.91 13.60 7.68
CA THR A 589 -10.20 14.22 6.39
C THR A 589 -9.31 15.44 6.22
N LEU A 590 -8.47 15.45 5.18
CA LEU A 590 -7.49 16.51 4.95
C LEU A 590 -8.00 17.51 3.91
N THR A 591 -7.65 18.79 4.11
CA THR A 591 -7.91 19.89 3.17
C THR A 591 -6.59 20.48 2.69
N GLY A 592 -6.46 20.68 1.37
CA GLY A 592 -5.33 21.35 0.74
C GLY A 592 -5.79 22.21 -0.43
N SER A 593 -4.86 22.58 -1.32
CA SER A 593 -5.17 23.33 -2.54
C SER A 593 -4.21 23.01 -3.69
N VAL A 594 -4.70 23.15 -4.92
CA VAL A 594 -3.93 23.01 -6.16
C VAL A 594 -3.86 24.31 -6.95
N CYS A 595 -2.79 24.54 -7.69
CA CYS A 595 -2.63 25.69 -8.58
C CYS A 595 -1.89 25.30 -9.87
N ALA A 596 -1.90 26.17 -10.89
CA ALA A 596 -1.24 25.89 -12.17
C ALA A 596 0.26 25.58 -12.01
N ASN A 597 0.92 26.20 -11.04
CA ASN A 597 2.36 26.02 -10.76
C ASN A 597 2.70 24.66 -10.10
N ASP A 598 1.71 23.87 -9.68
CA ASP A 598 1.94 22.48 -9.24
C ASP A 598 2.44 21.60 -10.40
N VAL A 599 2.10 21.96 -11.64
CA VAL A 599 2.66 21.38 -12.86
C VAL A 599 3.92 22.15 -13.23
N ASP A 600 5.09 21.66 -12.80
CA ASP A 600 6.39 22.32 -12.97
C ASP A 600 6.66 22.83 -14.40
N SER A 601 6.27 22.04 -15.41
CA SER A 601 6.48 22.36 -16.82
C SER A 601 5.35 23.16 -17.49
N ILE A 602 4.34 23.67 -16.75
CA ILE A 602 3.13 24.30 -17.33
C ILE A 602 3.44 25.44 -18.32
N THR A 603 4.42 26.29 -18.00
CA THR A 603 4.88 27.39 -18.85
C THR A 603 5.47 26.91 -20.18
N GLN A 604 6.10 25.73 -20.20
CA GLN A 604 6.67 25.13 -21.41
C GLN A 604 5.56 24.62 -22.35
N ILE A 605 4.45 24.14 -21.79
CA ILE A 605 3.26 23.67 -22.53
C ILE A 605 2.46 24.86 -23.08
N ALA A 606 2.33 25.92 -22.28
CA ALA A 606 1.53 27.10 -22.61
C ALA A 606 2.18 28.01 -23.66
N GLY A 607 3.52 28.02 -23.74
CA GLY A 607 4.29 28.89 -24.63
C GLY A 607 4.68 30.23 -23.99
N ALA A 608 5.58 30.95 -24.66
CA ALA A 608 6.22 32.15 -24.11
C ALA A 608 5.26 33.33 -23.88
N ASP A 609 4.19 33.43 -24.66
CA ASP A 609 3.21 34.52 -24.59
C ASP A 609 2.15 34.33 -23.50
N TRP A 610 2.21 33.23 -22.74
CA TRP A 610 1.20 32.89 -21.74
C TRP A 610 1.23 33.81 -20.52
N ASN A 611 0.12 34.52 -20.29
CA ASN A 611 -0.02 35.47 -19.19
C ASN A 611 0.02 34.82 -17.79
N GLY A 612 -0.34 33.54 -17.68
CA GLY A 612 -0.41 32.78 -16.42
C GLY A 612 -1.82 32.32 -16.02
N GLU A 613 -2.86 32.61 -16.80
CA GLU A 613 -4.22 32.13 -16.53
C GLU A 613 -4.47 30.71 -17.06
N THR A 614 -5.13 29.88 -16.27
CA THR A 614 -5.59 28.54 -16.69
C THR A 614 -7.09 28.42 -16.60
N VAL A 615 -7.67 27.54 -17.40
CA VAL A 615 -8.92 26.88 -17.05
C VAL A 615 -8.58 25.59 -16.31
N VAL A 616 -9.21 25.39 -15.16
CA VAL A 616 -9.13 24.16 -14.38
C VAL A 616 -10.42 23.38 -14.56
N TYR A 617 -10.32 22.11 -14.95
CA TYR A 617 -11.43 21.15 -14.90
C TYR A 617 -11.18 20.14 -13.79
N ALA A 618 -12.12 20.02 -12.84
CA ALA A 618 -12.06 19.05 -11.74
C ALA A 618 -12.91 17.82 -12.06
N HIS A 619 -12.30 16.64 -12.11
CA HIS A 619 -12.92 15.44 -12.69
C HIS A 619 -14.15 14.95 -11.90
N ARG A 620 -14.11 14.85 -10.56
CA ARG A 620 -15.23 14.26 -9.80
C ARG A 620 -16.42 15.21 -9.63
N SER A 621 -16.20 16.53 -9.57
CA SER A 621 -17.30 17.52 -9.52
C SER A 621 -17.82 17.91 -10.90
N GLY A 622 -16.99 17.77 -11.94
CA GLY A 622 -17.29 18.23 -13.30
C GLY A 622 -17.21 19.76 -13.46
N GLU A 623 -16.67 20.47 -12.47
CA GLU A 623 -16.63 21.93 -12.44
C GLU A 623 -15.50 22.49 -13.33
N VAL A 624 -15.76 23.67 -13.91
CA VAL A 624 -14.83 24.41 -14.78
C VAL A 624 -14.61 25.80 -14.19
N VAL A 625 -13.35 26.13 -13.88
CA VAL A 625 -12.96 27.38 -13.22
C VAL A 625 -11.85 28.07 -14.00
N ARG A 626 -12.08 29.31 -14.46
CA ARG A 626 -10.99 30.18 -14.95
C ARG A 626 -10.22 30.71 -13.74
N LEU A 627 -8.96 30.32 -13.63
CA LEU A 627 -8.08 30.56 -12.50
C LEU A 627 -7.01 31.60 -12.88
N PRO A 628 -7.01 32.79 -12.24
CA PRO A 628 -5.99 33.81 -12.46
C PRO A 628 -4.59 33.32 -12.04
N LYS A 629 -3.55 33.97 -12.59
CA LYS A 629 -2.14 33.65 -12.28
C LYS A 629 -1.87 33.62 -10.77
N GLY A 630 -1.42 32.47 -10.27
CA GLY A 630 -1.05 32.27 -8.86
C GLY A 630 -2.23 32.08 -7.90
N ALA A 631 -3.48 32.06 -8.38
CA ALA A 631 -4.62 31.61 -7.57
C ALA A 631 -4.62 30.07 -7.42
N SER A 632 -5.41 29.55 -6.49
CA SER A 632 -5.54 28.11 -6.21
C SER A 632 -6.98 27.66 -6.01
N VAL A 633 -7.25 26.38 -6.25
CA VAL A 633 -8.54 25.72 -6.02
C VAL A 633 -8.42 24.84 -4.76
N PRO A 634 -9.33 24.94 -3.78
CA PRO A 634 -9.31 24.11 -2.57
C PRO A 634 -9.78 22.67 -2.87
N VAL A 635 -9.28 21.70 -2.13
CA VAL A 635 -9.66 20.28 -2.24
C VAL A 635 -9.71 19.65 -0.86
N THR A 636 -10.69 18.78 -0.60
CA THR A 636 -10.87 18.11 0.71
C THR A 636 -11.17 16.63 0.48
N LEU A 637 -10.39 15.74 1.10
CA LEU A 637 -10.38 14.30 0.82
C LEU A 637 -10.28 13.47 2.10
N LYS A 638 -11.13 12.44 2.23
CA LYS A 638 -10.93 11.36 3.19
C LYS A 638 -9.82 10.42 2.72
N VAL A 639 -9.30 9.58 3.61
CA VAL A 639 -8.34 8.53 3.27
C VAL A 639 -8.87 7.63 2.16
N LEU A 640 -8.01 7.29 1.18
CA LEU A 640 -8.35 6.60 -0.08
C LEU A 640 -9.32 7.36 -1.02
N GLU A 641 -9.68 8.61 -0.74
CA GLU A 641 -10.26 9.51 -1.76
C GLU A 641 -9.16 10.25 -2.54
N TYR A 642 -9.53 10.72 -3.72
CA TYR A 642 -8.66 11.45 -4.65
C TYR A 642 -9.45 12.57 -5.36
N GLU A 643 -8.77 13.45 -6.08
CA GLU A 643 -9.35 14.32 -7.12
C GLU A 643 -8.34 14.51 -8.26
N LEU A 644 -8.80 14.70 -9.50
CA LEU A 644 -7.95 14.99 -10.66
C LEU A 644 -8.30 16.37 -11.25
N PHE A 645 -7.29 17.20 -11.40
CA PHE A 645 -7.40 18.57 -11.91
C PHE A 645 -6.62 18.73 -13.22
N HIS A 646 -7.31 19.09 -14.30
CA HIS A 646 -6.71 19.39 -15.59
C HIS A 646 -6.45 20.89 -15.70
N PHE A 647 -5.18 21.28 -15.85
CA PHE A 647 -4.75 22.66 -15.98
C PHE A 647 -4.51 22.99 -17.45
N CYS A 648 -5.51 23.59 -18.08
CA CYS A 648 -5.48 23.95 -19.50
C CYS A 648 -5.14 25.43 -19.65
N PRO A 649 -3.97 25.80 -20.20
CA PRO A 649 -3.58 27.20 -20.36
C PRO A 649 -4.57 27.97 -21.22
N VAL A 650 -4.96 29.17 -20.78
CA VAL A 650 -5.81 30.06 -21.57
C VAL A 650 -4.96 30.75 -22.63
N LYS A 651 -5.43 30.67 -23.89
CA LYS A 651 -4.94 31.50 -24.99
C LYS A 651 -5.95 32.60 -25.28
N ASP A 652 -5.56 33.84 -25.04
CA ASP A 652 -6.30 35.00 -25.52
C ASP A 652 -6.06 35.14 -27.04
N ILE A 653 -7.14 35.12 -27.82
CA ILE A 653 -7.13 35.12 -29.30
C ILE A 653 -7.41 36.53 -29.82
N THR A 654 -8.33 37.24 -29.17
CA THR A 654 -8.58 38.67 -29.34
C THR A 654 -8.96 39.25 -27.97
N ASN A 655 -9.03 40.58 -27.84
CA ASN A 655 -9.45 41.26 -26.60
C ASN A 655 -10.79 40.76 -25.99
N ASN A 656 -11.66 40.12 -26.79
CA ASN A 656 -12.95 39.60 -26.35
C ASN A 656 -13.07 38.06 -26.41
N ILE A 657 -12.15 37.37 -27.10
CA ILE A 657 -12.19 35.92 -27.35
C ILE A 657 -10.94 35.28 -26.75
N SER A 658 -11.15 34.37 -25.81
CA SER A 658 -10.13 33.56 -25.16
C SER A 658 -10.60 32.12 -25.07
N PHE A 659 -9.67 31.17 -25.17
CA PHE A 659 -9.98 29.75 -25.36
C PHE A 659 -9.02 28.85 -24.58
N ALA A 660 -9.49 27.70 -24.11
CA ALA A 660 -8.63 26.62 -23.59
C ALA A 660 -9.26 25.25 -23.90
N PRO A 661 -8.55 24.30 -24.53
CA PRO A 661 -9.08 22.96 -24.80
C PRO A 661 -9.08 22.12 -23.51
N ILE A 662 -10.19 21.45 -23.18
CA ILE A 662 -10.28 20.64 -21.94
C ILE A 662 -10.08 19.15 -22.24
N GLY A 663 -10.77 18.59 -23.24
CA GLY A 663 -10.64 17.17 -23.62
C GLY A 663 -11.89 16.34 -23.34
N LEU A 664 -11.72 15.02 -23.14
CA LEU A 664 -12.82 14.10 -22.86
C LEU A 664 -13.20 14.13 -21.38
N LEU A 665 -14.35 14.73 -21.06
CA LEU A 665 -14.74 15.09 -19.69
C LEU A 665 -14.95 13.88 -18.76
N ASP A 666 -15.33 12.73 -19.33
CA ASP A 666 -15.68 11.52 -18.58
C ASP A 666 -14.48 10.58 -18.32
N MET A 667 -13.30 10.90 -18.88
CA MET A 667 -12.06 10.12 -18.71
C MET A 667 -11.20 10.67 -17.57
N PHE A 668 -10.48 9.81 -16.85
CA PHE A 668 -9.59 10.24 -15.76
C PHE A 668 -8.41 11.11 -16.24
N ASN A 669 -7.82 10.79 -17.39
CA ASN A 669 -6.86 11.70 -18.04
C ASN A 669 -7.50 12.43 -19.24
N GLY A 670 -8.64 13.06 -19.02
CA GLY A 670 -9.47 13.66 -20.07
C GLY A 670 -8.74 14.62 -21.01
N SER A 671 -7.83 15.44 -20.46
CA SER A 671 -7.04 16.38 -21.25
C SER A 671 -5.87 15.76 -22.03
N GLY A 672 -5.60 14.46 -21.83
CA GLY A 672 -4.74 13.65 -22.70
C GLY A 672 -5.31 13.43 -24.09
N ALA A 673 -6.63 13.60 -24.27
CA ALA A 673 -7.31 13.47 -25.55
C ALA A 673 -6.91 14.55 -26.59
N VAL A 674 -6.42 15.72 -26.15
CA VAL A 674 -6.10 16.84 -27.05
C VAL A 674 -4.69 16.65 -27.60
N GLU A 675 -4.55 16.29 -28.87
CA GLU A 675 -3.23 16.06 -29.49
C GLU A 675 -2.52 17.36 -29.88
N GLN A 676 -3.27 18.33 -30.40
CA GLN A 676 -2.82 19.68 -30.74
C GLN A 676 -4.03 20.59 -30.96
N TYR A 677 -3.84 21.91 -30.89
CA TYR A 677 -4.80 22.87 -31.41
C TYR A 677 -4.11 24.04 -32.11
N GLU A 678 -4.77 24.56 -33.13
CA GLU A 678 -4.35 25.67 -33.98
C GLU A 678 -5.46 26.73 -33.98
N VAL A 679 -5.10 28.00 -34.18
CA VAL A 679 -6.04 29.13 -34.13
C VAL A 679 -5.81 30.01 -35.34
N HIS A 680 -6.86 30.21 -36.14
CA HIS A 680 -6.87 31.11 -37.28
C HIS A 680 -7.85 32.24 -36.98
N VAL A 681 -7.41 33.49 -37.15
CA VAL A 681 -8.26 34.68 -37.00
C VAL A 681 -8.47 35.28 -38.39
N THR A 682 -9.72 35.49 -38.79
CA THR A 682 -10.02 36.30 -39.97
C THR A 682 -10.31 37.74 -39.55
N SER A 683 -9.45 38.63 -40.03
CA SER A 683 -9.55 40.09 -39.96
C SER A 683 -9.04 40.66 -41.27
N ASP A 684 -9.71 41.68 -41.81
CA ASP A 684 -9.39 42.22 -43.14
C ASP A 684 -8.04 42.94 -43.15
N GLU A 685 -6.97 42.24 -43.57
CA GLU A 685 -5.73 42.89 -43.97
C GLU A 685 -5.94 43.63 -45.30
N LYS A 686 -5.57 44.91 -45.32
CA LYS A 686 -5.72 45.76 -46.50
C LYS A 686 -4.80 45.28 -47.61
N SER A 687 -5.35 45.09 -48.81
CA SER A 687 -4.57 44.89 -50.03
C SER A 687 -3.58 46.04 -50.25
N GLU A 688 -2.30 45.73 -50.38
CA GLU A 688 -1.29 46.72 -50.75
C GLU A 688 -1.48 47.20 -52.20
N PHE A 689 -1.34 48.52 -52.36
CA PHE A 689 -1.10 49.30 -53.58
C PHE A 689 -1.33 48.66 -54.97
N PHE A 690 -2.34 49.19 -55.66
CA PHE A 690 -2.23 49.51 -57.09
C PHE A 690 -2.59 50.99 -57.30
N ASP A 691 -1.67 51.79 -57.84
CA ASP A 691 -1.93 53.17 -58.27
C ASP A 691 -2.59 53.17 -59.66
N GLY A 692 -3.66 53.96 -59.87
CA GLY A 692 -4.36 54.00 -61.16
C GLY A 692 -5.74 54.68 -61.19
N GLU A 693 -5.76 56.01 -60.99
CA GLU A 693 -6.80 57.00 -61.35
C GLU A 693 -8.29 56.61 -61.65
N VAL A 694 -9.18 57.16 -60.80
CA VAL A 694 -10.34 58.03 -61.16
C VAL A 694 -11.65 57.44 -61.77
N SER A 695 -12.72 57.56 -60.96
CA SER A 695 -14.13 57.89 -61.31
C SER A 695 -15.05 56.89 -62.03
N SER A 696 -16.00 56.33 -61.27
CA SER A 696 -17.44 56.53 -61.53
C SER A 696 -18.28 56.41 -60.23
N GLU A 697 -19.51 56.94 -60.24
CA GLU A 697 -20.39 57.02 -59.07
C GLU A 697 -21.37 55.83 -58.94
N LEU A 698 -22.02 55.72 -57.76
CA LEU A 698 -23.12 54.81 -57.41
C LEU A 698 -22.82 53.29 -57.45
N THR A 699 -22.42 52.72 -56.30
CA THR A 699 -23.28 51.75 -55.55
C THR A 699 -22.69 51.41 -54.17
N SER A 700 -23.50 50.75 -53.32
CA SER A 700 -23.16 50.14 -52.02
C SER A 700 -22.49 51.02 -50.95
N SER A 701 -23.29 51.60 -50.06
CA SER A 701 -22.86 52.10 -48.74
C SER A 701 -23.35 51.19 -47.59
N LEU A 702 -23.10 49.87 -47.74
CA LEU A 702 -23.25 48.84 -46.72
C LEU A 702 -21.98 47.96 -46.73
N SER A 703 -20.89 48.53 -46.24
CA SER A 703 -19.71 47.76 -45.87
C SER A 703 -20.04 46.96 -44.61
N ASP A 704 -20.17 45.64 -44.72
CA ASP A 704 -20.29 44.75 -43.56
C ASP A 704 -19.09 44.98 -42.64
N ASN A 705 -19.28 45.60 -41.47
CA ASN A 705 -18.31 45.50 -40.37
C ASN A 705 -18.35 44.05 -39.85
N ARG A 706 -17.68 43.13 -40.54
CA ARG A 706 -17.59 41.73 -40.10
C ARG A 706 -16.66 41.66 -38.91
N SER A 707 -17.24 41.38 -37.75
CA SER A 707 -16.48 41.22 -36.52
C SER A 707 -15.39 40.14 -36.67
N PRO A 708 -14.21 40.31 -36.05
CA PRO A 708 -13.14 39.33 -36.13
C PRO A 708 -13.65 37.96 -35.67
N THR A 709 -13.42 36.96 -36.53
CA THR A 709 -13.89 35.60 -36.33
C THR A 709 -12.69 34.71 -36.04
N ALA A 710 -12.72 34.02 -34.90
CA ALA A 710 -11.73 33.01 -34.57
C ALA A 710 -12.25 31.63 -34.99
N MET A 711 -11.40 30.87 -35.67
CA MET A 711 -11.58 29.45 -35.95
C MET A 711 -10.49 28.69 -35.19
N ILE A 712 -10.91 27.89 -34.21
CA ILE A 712 -10.01 27.00 -33.47
C ILE A 712 -10.16 25.60 -34.05
N SER A 713 -9.07 25.01 -34.54
CA SER A 713 -9.04 23.64 -35.05
C SER A 713 -8.22 22.77 -34.10
N LEU A 714 -8.76 21.62 -33.70
CA LEU A 714 -8.16 20.72 -32.71
C LEU A 714 -8.03 19.32 -33.30
N LYS A 715 -6.92 18.62 -33.05
CA LYS A 715 -6.83 17.17 -33.25
C LYS A 715 -7.08 16.48 -31.92
N VAL A 716 -8.07 15.59 -31.88
CA VAL A 716 -8.56 14.96 -30.65
C VAL A 716 -8.61 13.45 -30.80
N GLN A 717 -8.21 12.73 -29.74
CA GLN A 717 -8.21 11.27 -29.63
C GLN A 717 -9.38 10.80 -28.75
N GLY A 718 -10.18 9.85 -29.24
CA GLY A 718 -11.22 9.16 -28.49
C GLY A 718 -12.66 9.52 -28.88
N CYS A 719 -13.61 9.27 -27.98
CA CYS A 719 -15.05 9.37 -28.23
C CYS A 719 -15.81 9.78 -26.95
N GLY A 720 -17.08 10.19 -27.08
CA GLY A 720 -17.91 10.59 -25.94
C GLY A 720 -17.93 12.11 -25.72
N ARG A 721 -18.11 12.54 -24.46
CA ARG A 721 -18.36 13.95 -24.11
C ARG A 721 -17.06 14.77 -24.14
N PHE A 722 -16.88 15.58 -25.18
CA PHE A 722 -15.75 16.49 -25.32
C PHE A 722 -16.10 17.90 -24.82
N GLY A 723 -15.16 18.52 -24.10
CA GLY A 723 -15.28 19.88 -23.58
C GLY A 723 -14.13 20.80 -23.98
N ALA A 724 -14.44 22.10 -24.06
CA ALA A 724 -13.48 23.19 -24.18
C ALA A 724 -14.05 24.46 -23.54
N TYR A 725 -13.18 25.36 -23.07
CA TYR A 725 -13.58 26.68 -22.61
C TYR A 725 -13.53 27.70 -23.75
N SER A 726 -14.54 28.56 -23.82
CA SER A 726 -14.51 29.79 -24.61
C SER A 726 -15.16 30.94 -23.83
N SER A 727 -14.56 32.14 -23.86
CA SER A 727 -15.17 33.32 -23.23
C SER A 727 -16.37 33.89 -23.98
N GLN A 728 -16.68 33.38 -25.18
CA GLN A 728 -17.85 33.75 -25.96
C GLN A 728 -18.56 32.48 -26.44
N ARG A 729 -19.87 32.56 -26.64
CA ARG A 729 -20.63 31.46 -27.24
C ARG A 729 -20.11 31.18 -28.67
N PRO A 730 -19.75 29.94 -29.02
CA PRO A 730 -19.43 29.60 -30.41
C PRO A 730 -20.60 29.90 -31.35
N SER A 731 -20.30 30.30 -32.59
CA SER A 731 -21.29 30.41 -33.67
C SER A 731 -21.57 29.05 -34.31
N LYS A 732 -20.57 28.17 -34.37
CA LYS A 732 -20.64 26.84 -35.00
C LYS A 732 -19.57 25.91 -34.40
N CYS A 733 -19.89 24.62 -34.33
CA CYS A 733 -18.92 23.54 -34.07
C CYS A 733 -18.98 22.50 -35.20
N SER A 734 -17.83 21.88 -35.52
CA SER A 734 -17.69 20.83 -36.54
C SER A 734 -16.84 19.67 -36.02
N VAL A 735 -17.08 18.46 -36.53
CA VAL A 735 -16.28 17.25 -36.30
C VAL A 735 -16.06 16.58 -37.66
N ASN A 736 -14.80 16.50 -38.12
CA ASN A 736 -14.43 16.12 -39.49
C ASN A 736 -15.29 16.82 -40.56
N ASN A 737 -15.42 18.14 -40.46
CA ASN A 737 -16.25 19.03 -41.29
C ASN A 737 -17.79 18.83 -41.16
N ALA A 738 -18.26 17.82 -40.41
CA ALA A 738 -19.69 17.64 -40.14
C ALA A 738 -20.15 18.57 -39.01
N GLU A 739 -21.10 19.46 -39.30
CA GLU A 739 -21.63 20.40 -38.31
C GLU A 739 -22.33 19.65 -37.16
N THR A 740 -21.91 19.95 -35.93
CA THR A 740 -22.22 19.17 -34.74
C THR A 740 -22.87 20.05 -33.67
N LEU A 741 -23.95 19.56 -33.07
CA LEU A 741 -24.65 20.25 -31.98
C LEU A 741 -23.76 20.37 -30.74
N PHE A 742 -23.76 21.56 -30.13
CA PHE A 742 -23.01 21.86 -28.92
C PHE A 742 -23.90 22.52 -27.86
N VAL A 743 -23.57 22.29 -26.60
CA VAL A 743 -24.06 23.03 -25.45
C VAL A 743 -23.02 24.10 -25.09
N TYR A 744 -23.47 25.27 -24.63
CA TYR A 744 -22.60 26.31 -24.08
C TYR A 744 -23.21 26.83 -22.78
N ASP A 745 -22.47 26.68 -21.68
CA ASP A 745 -22.79 27.32 -20.41
C ASP A 745 -22.18 28.73 -20.36
N LEU A 746 -23.04 29.73 -20.17
CA LEU A 746 -22.65 31.13 -20.06
C LEU A 746 -21.97 31.47 -18.72
N ALA A 747 -22.17 30.67 -17.67
CA ALA A 747 -21.59 30.92 -16.34
C ALA A 747 -20.12 30.46 -16.25
N THR A 748 -19.79 29.28 -16.76
CA THR A 748 -18.43 28.73 -16.78
C THR A 748 -17.66 28.99 -18.08
N GLY A 749 -18.34 29.29 -19.19
CA GLY A 749 -17.75 29.33 -20.54
C GLY A 749 -17.51 27.94 -21.14
N LEU A 750 -18.04 26.87 -20.54
CA LEU A 750 -17.88 25.51 -21.03
C LEU A 750 -18.71 25.27 -22.31
N VAL A 751 -18.01 25.01 -23.41
CA VAL A 751 -18.53 24.38 -24.62
C VAL A 751 -18.49 22.86 -24.42
N THR A 752 -19.57 22.15 -24.73
CA THR A 752 -19.62 20.68 -24.71
C THR A 752 -20.24 20.14 -26.00
N LEU A 753 -19.61 19.12 -26.60
CA LEU A 753 -20.11 18.41 -27.79
C LEU A 753 -19.83 16.90 -27.66
N THR A 754 -20.52 16.09 -28.45
CA THR A 754 -20.32 14.61 -28.44
C THR A 754 -19.48 14.18 -29.63
N LEU A 755 -18.32 13.58 -29.37
CA LEU A 755 -17.52 12.90 -30.39
C LEU A 755 -18.08 11.50 -30.66
N PRO A 756 -18.33 11.10 -31.92
CA PRO A 756 -18.75 9.75 -32.25
C PRO A 756 -17.69 8.70 -31.88
N VAL A 757 -18.04 7.42 -32.04
CA VAL A 757 -17.04 6.34 -32.20
C VAL A 757 -16.77 6.20 -33.70
N PRO A 758 -15.55 6.48 -34.20
CA PRO A 758 -15.22 6.31 -35.61
C PRO A 758 -14.81 4.85 -35.90
N SER A 759 -14.64 4.54 -37.19
CA SER A 759 -14.30 3.21 -37.69
C SER A 759 -12.81 2.82 -37.61
N GLU A 760 -11.93 3.74 -37.21
CA GLU A 760 -10.46 3.55 -37.21
C GLU A 760 -9.90 3.55 -35.79
N GLU A 761 -8.84 2.75 -35.54
CA GLU A 761 -8.12 2.71 -34.26
C GLU A 761 -7.49 4.08 -33.92
N MET A 762 -7.22 4.31 -32.63
CA MET A 762 -6.78 5.59 -32.07
C MET A 762 -7.78 6.75 -32.23
N TYR A 763 -8.97 6.52 -32.80
CA TYR A 763 -10.14 7.41 -32.70
C TYR A 763 -9.85 8.91 -32.92
N ARG A 764 -9.20 9.24 -34.04
CA ARG A 764 -8.79 10.63 -34.33
C ARG A 764 -9.90 11.46 -34.98
N TRP A 765 -10.06 12.68 -34.47
CA TRP A 765 -10.99 13.69 -34.95
C TRP A 765 -10.29 15.02 -35.21
N VAL A 766 -10.69 15.71 -36.27
CA VAL A 766 -10.52 17.16 -36.41
C VAL A 766 -11.78 17.81 -35.88
N VAL A 767 -11.67 18.56 -34.79
CA VAL A 767 -12.78 19.31 -34.18
C VAL A 767 -12.56 20.78 -34.47
N GLU A 768 -13.58 21.46 -35.00
CA GLU A 768 -13.51 22.90 -35.28
C GLU A 768 -14.52 23.65 -34.42
N ILE A 769 -14.08 24.74 -33.79
CA ILE A 769 -14.93 25.63 -33.00
C ILE A 769 -14.78 27.04 -33.55
N GLN A 770 -15.86 27.56 -34.15
CA GLN A 770 -15.91 28.91 -34.68
C GLN A 770 -16.53 29.84 -33.64
N VAL A 771 -15.83 30.94 -33.33
CA VAL A 771 -16.24 31.94 -32.33
C VAL A 771 -16.21 33.32 -32.98
N GLN A 772 -17.35 34.01 -32.99
CA GLN A 772 -17.46 35.35 -33.54
C GLN A 772 -17.43 36.39 -32.42
N CYS A 773 -16.69 37.47 -32.62
CA CYS A 773 -16.71 38.60 -31.70
C CYS A 773 -18.05 39.35 -31.83
N PHE A 774 -18.95 39.23 -30.87
CA PHE A 774 -20.08 40.15 -30.79
C PHE A 774 -19.63 41.39 -30.01
N GLU A 775 -19.29 42.47 -30.72
CA GLU A 775 -19.20 43.78 -30.09
C GLU A 775 -20.55 44.09 -29.43
N CYS A 776 -20.53 44.52 -28.16
CA CYS A 776 -21.75 44.90 -27.44
C CYS A 776 -22.22 46.32 -27.85
N GLY A 777 -22.46 46.49 -29.15
CA GLY A 777 -23.23 47.60 -29.67
C GLY A 777 -24.61 47.61 -28.99
N ILE A 778 -24.94 48.71 -28.34
CA ILE A 778 -26.23 48.94 -27.64
C ILE A 778 -26.42 48.06 -26.37
N TYR A 779 -25.52 48.19 -25.38
CA TYR A 779 -25.96 48.27 -23.96
C TYR A 779 -25.10 49.19 -23.06
N GLY A 780 -24.21 50.01 -23.64
CA GLY A 780 -23.26 50.89 -22.92
C GLY A 780 -23.84 52.10 -22.18
N HIS A 781 -25.14 52.10 -21.79
CA HIS A 781 -25.79 53.24 -21.14
C HIS A 781 -26.61 52.92 -19.88
N VAL A 782 -26.43 51.74 -19.25
CA VAL A 782 -27.01 51.45 -17.92
C VAL A 782 -25.99 50.73 -17.00
N LYS A 783 -24.91 51.41 -16.61
CA LYS A 783 -24.03 50.96 -15.50
C LYS A 783 -23.67 52.02 -14.46
N ASP A 784 -23.65 53.31 -14.81
CA ASP A 784 -23.32 54.40 -13.85
C ASP A 784 -24.54 55.03 -13.13
N LEU A 785 -25.67 54.31 -13.03
CA LEU A 785 -26.86 54.83 -12.36
C LEU A 785 -27.59 53.81 -11.47
N CYS A 786 -26.87 53.15 -10.55
CA CYS A 786 -27.48 52.59 -9.32
C CYS A 786 -26.43 52.21 -8.26
N LEU A 787 -25.89 53.19 -7.51
CA LEU A 787 -25.08 52.90 -6.32
C LEU A 787 -25.26 53.95 -5.19
N THR A 788 -26.51 54.16 -4.77
CA THR A 788 -26.80 54.85 -3.50
C THR A 788 -28.11 54.38 -2.88
N LEU A 789 -28.01 53.66 -1.75
CA LEU A 789 -29.03 53.47 -0.69
C LEU A 789 -30.26 52.59 -1.08
N VAL A 790 -30.85 51.77 -0.20
CA VAL A 790 -30.59 51.53 1.23
C VAL A 790 -30.82 50.06 1.64
N THR A 791 -30.49 49.74 2.89
CA THR A 791 -30.29 48.42 3.50
C THR A 791 -31.52 47.77 4.16
N VAL A 792 -31.32 46.52 4.62
CA VAL A 792 -32.04 45.76 5.69
C VAL A 792 -33.09 44.71 5.23
N ALA A 793 -33.10 43.57 5.94
CA ALA A 793 -33.93 42.35 5.79
C ALA A 793 -34.87 42.20 7.04
N PRO A 794 -35.35 41.03 7.54
CA PRO A 794 -35.39 39.64 7.03
C PRO A 794 -36.78 38.92 7.21
N THR A 795 -36.81 37.60 6.99
CA THR A 795 -37.86 36.60 7.40
C THR A 795 -39.24 36.70 6.71
N THR A 796 -40.03 35.62 6.49
CA THR A 796 -40.04 34.23 7.05
C THR A 796 -40.65 33.20 6.06
N THR A 797 -40.25 31.92 6.17
CA THR A 797 -40.91 30.59 5.87
C THR A 797 -42.30 30.52 5.15
N VAL A 798 -42.67 29.49 4.35
CA VAL A 798 -42.80 28.02 4.61
C VAL A 798 -42.86 27.18 3.29
N ASN A 799 -42.61 25.86 3.38
CA ASN A 799 -42.81 24.72 2.42
C ASN A 799 -43.85 24.83 1.28
N PRO A 800 -43.70 23.91 0.29
CA PRO A 800 -44.84 23.13 -0.22
C PRO A 800 -44.61 21.60 -0.24
N GLU A 801 -45.66 20.82 0.04
CA GLU A 801 -45.79 19.42 -0.38
C GLU A 801 -47.29 19.05 -0.54
N ALA A 802 -47.59 17.92 -1.21
CA ALA A 802 -48.90 17.26 -1.39
C ALA A 802 -50.00 17.86 -2.34
N LEU A 803 -50.10 17.22 -3.52
CA LEU A 803 -51.32 16.62 -4.14
C LEU A 803 -52.55 17.45 -4.62
N VAL A 804 -52.80 17.40 -5.94
CA VAL A 804 -54.02 16.91 -6.68
C VAL A 804 -55.42 17.24 -6.08
N PRO A 805 -56.32 17.95 -6.81
CA PRO A 805 -57.48 17.27 -7.47
C PRO A 805 -57.94 17.93 -8.83
N PRO A 806 -59.23 18.01 -9.29
CA PRO A 806 -59.61 17.41 -10.58
C PRO A 806 -60.39 18.34 -11.57
N TYR A 807 -61.07 17.73 -12.56
CA TYR A 807 -61.77 18.33 -13.72
C TYR A 807 -62.91 19.36 -13.46
N LEU A 808 -62.98 20.33 -14.37
CA LEU A 808 -64.16 20.99 -15.01
C LEU A 808 -65.05 22.03 -14.30
N ASN A 809 -65.36 23.08 -15.09
CA ASN A 809 -66.53 24.00 -15.05
C ASN A 809 -66.57 25.01 -13.87
N ARG A 810 -66.95 26.29 -14.05
CA ARG A 810 -67.97 26.87 -14.96
C ARG A 810 -67.60 28.24 -15.57
N LEU A 811 -68.46 28.72 -16.49
CA LEU A 811 -68.40 30.00 -17.20
C LEU A 811 -69.01 31.21 -16.45
N HIS A 812 -68.77 32.40 -17.01
CA HIS A 812 -69.48 33.70 -16.88
C HIS A 812 -69.12 34.70 -15.75
N HIS A 813 -68.44 35.77 -16.21
CA HIS A 813 -68.69 37.22 -16.01
C HIS A 813 -70.06 37.67 -15.44
N PRO A 814 -70.20 38.90 -14.85
CA PRO A 814 -69.49 40.14 -15.24
C PRO A 814 -69.00 41.12 -14.12
N LYS A 815 -68.47 42.27 -14.59
CA LYS A 815 -68.06 43.53 -13.88
C LYS A 815 -69.31 44.31 -13.34
N PRO A 816 -69.25 45.48 -12.62
CA PRO A 816 -68.13 46.46 -12.51
C PRO A 816 -67.91 47.30 -11.19
N CYS A 817 -66.71 47.91 -11.11
CA CYS A 817 -66.30 49.27 -10.68
C CYS A 817 -66.87 50.08 -9.47
N LEU A 818 -65.95 50.88 -8.84
CA LEU A 818 -66.12 52.11 -8.01
C LEU A 818 -66.66 51.96 -6.54
N SER A 819 -66.33 52.80 -5.53
CA SER A 819 -65.23 53.79 -5.31
C SER A 819 -65.24 54.45 -3.89
N GLN A 820 -64.10 55.03 -3.45
CA GLN A 820 -63.93 56.00 -2.31
C GLN A 820 -64.12 55.41 -0.87
N THR A 821 -63.70 56.02 0.26
CA THR A 821 -63.31 57.41 0.62
C THR A 821 -62.17 57.49 1.68
N ARG A 822 -61.57 58.68 1.89
CA ARG A 822 -60.47 59.02 2.85
C ARG A 822 -60.96 59.45 4.26
N LEU A 823 -60.06 59.52 5.26
CA LEU A 823 -59.62 60.73 6.06
C LEU A 823 -58.58 60.29 7.17
N VAL A 824 -57.40 60.91 7.42
CA VAL A 824 -57.03 62.20 8.10
C VAL A 824 -57.04 62.09 9.66
N THR A 825 -56.02 62.44 10.50
CA THR A 825 -54.68 63.10 10.36
C THR A 825 -53.77 63.02 11.64
N VAL A 826 -52.49 63.47 11.53
CA VAL A 826 -51.64 64.19 12.56
C VAL A 826 -50.64 63.41 13.49
N ALA A 827 -49.56 64.11 13.90
CA ALA A 827 -48.34 63.70 14.64
C ALA A 827 -48.03 64.75 15.78
N PRO A 828 -46.82 64.97 16.39
CA PRO A 828 -45.48 64.30 16.42
C PRO A 828 -45.03 63.94 17.89
N THR A 829 -43.82 64.05 18.51
CA THR A 829 -42.48 64.67 18.26
C THR A 829 -41.35 64.16 19.21
N THR A 830 -40.14 63.81 18.70
CA THR A 830 -38.77 63.85 19.34
C THR A 830 -38.52 63.16 20.73
N THR A 831 -37.35 63.14 21.44
CA THR A 831 -35.97 63.72 21.34
C THR A 831 -34.89 62.92 22.13
N VAL A 832 -33.63 62.85 21.65
CA VAL A 832 -32.26 63.06 22.29
C VAL A 832 -32.04 62.77 23.81
N VAL A 833 -30.98 62.12 24.36
CA VAL A 833 -29.48 62.14 24.18
C VAL A 833 -28.77 60.75 24.40
N ASN A 834 -27.51 60.63 23.94
CA ASN A 834 -26.39 59.62 24.16
C ASN A 834 -26.25 58.89 25.56
N LYS A 835 -25.39 57.86 25.80
CA LYS A 835 -24.09 57.41 25.18
C LYS A 835 -23.64 55.96 25.55
N SER A 836 -22.72 55.38 24.77
CA SER A 836 -21.67 54.35 25.13
C SER A 836 -21.97 52.84 25.40
N LEU A 837 -21.65 52.01 24.40
CA LEU A 837 -20.76 50.81 24.40
C LEU A 837 -21.03 49.49 25.21
N LYS A 838 -21.58 48.50 24.49
CA LYS A 838 -21.21 47.07 24.32
C LYS A 838 -20.83 46.13 25.52
N LYS A 839 -21.78 45.20 25.79
CA LYS A 839 -21.75 43.72 26.04
C LYS A 839 -20.44 42.97 26.46
N VAL A 840 -20.39 41.96 27.38
CA VAL A 840 -21.28 40.80 27.76
C VAL A 840 -21.17 39.60 26.78
N SER A 841 -21.08 38.29 27.13
CA SER A 841 -20.79 37.48 28.36
C SER A 841 -20.41 36.04 27.90
N LYS A 842 -19.57 35.23 28.58
CA LYS A 842 -19.80 34.36 29.77
C LYS A 842 -21.07 33.45 29.77
N LYS A 843 -20.81 32.12 29.79
CA LYS A 843 -21.38 31.03 30.64
C LYS A 843 -22.88 30.62 30.54
N LYS A 844 -23.36 29.46 31.09
CA LYS A 844 -22.84 28.05 31.30
C LYS A 844 -23.88 27.21 32.13
N THR A 845 -24.04 25.91 31.84
CA THR A 845 -24.42 24.78 32.77
C THR A 845 -25.84 24.61 33.39
N VAL A 846 -26.24 23.31 33.50
CA VAL A 846 -27.19 22.67 34.47
C VAL A 846 -28.70 23.00 34.31
N GLY A 847 -29.66 22.07 34.48
CA GLY A 847 -29.59 20.60 34.68
C GLY A 847 -30.95 19.95 35.03
N ASP A 848 -30.94 18.64 35.28
CA ASP A 848 -31.93 17.75 35.95
C ASP A 848 -33.36 17.52 35.37
N ASP A 849 -33.95 16.39 35.84
CA ASP A 849 -35.35 15.87 35.78
C ASP A 849 -36.11 15.79 34.43
N THR A 850 -36.50 14.62 33.87
CA THR A 850 -37.17 13.36 34.31
C THR A 850 -38.70 13.29 34.06
N ILE A 851 -39.13 12.21 33.38
CA ILE A 851 -40.44 11.51 33.53
C ILE A 851 -41.73 12.25 33.01
N ARG A 852 -42.69 11.65 32.27
CA ARG A 852 -42.86 10.34 31.56
C ARG A 852 -44.17 10.35 30.72
N ILE A 853 -44.21 9.62 29.59
CA ILE A 853 -45.30 8.70 29.08
C ILE A 853 -46.73 9.33 28.88
N GLU A 854 -47.64 8.96 27.96
CA GLU A 854 -48.15 7.72 27.32
C GLU A 854 -48.74 8.11 25.91
N SER A 855 -49.01 7.29 24.88
CA SER A 855 -48.76 5.86 24.59
C SER A 855 -49.20 5.42 23.16
N SER A 856 -48.37 4.60 22.49
CA SER A 856 -48.80 3.40 21.72
C SER A 856 -49.79 3.63 20.52
N PRO A 857 -50.50 2.64 19.91
CA PRO A 857 -50.58 1.18 20.12
C PRO A 857 -49.44 0.38 19.45
N PHE A 858 -48.85 -0.65 20.10
CA PHE A 858 -49.26 -2.08 20.10
C PHE A 858 -49.32 -2.70 18.68
N SER A 859 -48.49 -3.69 18.27
CA SER A 859 -48.06 -4.98 18.87
C SER A 859 -49.03 -6.16 18.52
N PRO A 860 -48.93 -7.38 19.10
CA PRO A 860 -48.19 -8.49 18.47
C PRO A 860 -49.00 -9.82 18.35
N LEU A 861 -48.29 -10.95 18.15
CA LEU A 861 -48.74 -12.35 18.32
C LEU A 861 -49.61 -12.90 17.14
N VAL A 862 -49.79 -14.23 16.96
CA VAL A 862 -49.35 -15.39 17.76
C VAL A 862 -48.80 -16.54 16.89
N THR A 863 -48.58 -17.71 17.49
CA THR A 863 -47.87 -18.89 16.98
C THR A 863 -48.75 -19.90 16.22
N ASP A 864 -48.05 -20.90 15.65
CA ASP A 864 -48.45 -22.31 15.51
C ASP A 864 -49.30 -22.82 14.32
N VAL A 865 -48.64 -23.72 13.56
CA VAL A 865 -49.09 -25.07 13.15
C VAL A 865 -49.93 -25.26 11.85
N GLU A 866 -49.74 -26.45 11.27
CA GLU A 866 -50.48 -27.14 10.19
C GLU A 866 -50.35 -26.70 8.71
N THR A 867 -49.38 -27.34 8.05
CA THR A 867 -49.50 -27.97 6.71
C THR A 867 -50.75 -28.86 6.58
N PRO A 868 -51.29 -29.25 5.38
CA PRO A 868 -50.53 -29.67 4.18
C PRO A 868 -51.22 -29.46 2.80
N LEU A 869 -50.83 -30.26 1.80
CA LEU A 869 -51.34 -30.44 0.42
C LEU A 869 -50.92 -29.33 -0.58
N ASP A 870 -50.16 -29.61 -1.65
CA ASP A 870 -50.36 -30.52 -2.80
C ASP A 870 -51.29 -29.94 -3.90
N ALA A 871 -51.08 -30.18 -5.21
CA ALA A 871 -49.89 -30.60 -5.97
C ALA A 871 -50.23 -30.49 -7.48
N LYS A 872 -49.23 -30.26 -8.35
CA LYS A 872 -49.21 -30.84 -9.71
C LYS A 872 -47.85 -30.75 -10.42
N THR A 873 -47.13 -31.86 -10.34
CA THR A 873 -46.09 -32.34 -11.27
C THR A 873 -46.64 -32.50 -12.70
N VAL A 874 -45.75 -32.69 -13.71
CA VAL A 874 -45.83 -33.72 -14.80
C VAL A 874 -44.97 -33.33 -16.03
N VAL A 875 -44.18 -34.18 -16.72
CA VAL A 875 -43.56 -35.51 -16.39
C VAL A 875 -42.59 -36.02 -17.51
N GLU A 876 -41.73 -37.01 -17.18
CA GLU A 876 -41.09 -38.04 -18.07
C GLU A 876 -40.04 -37.65 -19.14
N ARG A 877 -39.17 -38.54 -19.66
CA ARG A 877 -38.90 -40.01 -19.51
C ARG A 877 -37.38 -40.24 -19.77
N SER A 878 -36.71 -41.40 -19.62
CA SER A 878 -36.98 -42.82 -19.27
C SER A 878 -35.72 -43.37 -18.52
N ALA A 879 -35.36 -44.65 -18.31
CA ALA A 879 -35.83 -46.01 -18.69
C ALA A 879 -35.49 -47.03 -17.57
N THR A 880 -35.36 -48.34 -17.85
CA THR A 880 -35.27 -49.41 -16.82
C THR A 880 -34.45 -50.67 -17.21
N GLY A 881 -33.85 -51.34 -16.19
CA GLY A 881 -33.54 -52.79 -16.17
C GLY A 881 -32.18 -53.15 -15.53
N THR A 882 -31.91 -54.33 -14.93
CA THR A 882 -32.74 -55.38 -14.26
C THR A 882 -31.80 -56.50 -13.75
N LEU A 883 -31.92 -56.96 -12.49
CA LEU A 883 -31.57 -58.32 -11.97
C LEU A 883 -30.09 -58.83 -12.14
N GLN A 884 -29.58 -59.91 -11.51
CA GLN A 884 -29.67 -60.51 -10.15
C GLN A 884 -28.58 -61.63 -10.08
N ILE A 885 -28.18 -62.11 -8.88
CA ILE A 885 -27.47 -63.39 -8.60
C ILE A 885 -25.97 -63.51 -9.03
N ASP A 886 -25.08 -64.25 -8.34
CA ASP A 886 -24.85 -64.42 -6.88
C ASP A 886 -23.51 -65.17 -6.54
N GLU A 887 -23.29 -65.41 -5.24
CA GLU A 887 -22.40 -66.40 -4.58
C GLU A 887 -20.85 -66.24 -4.42
N THR A 888 -20.45 -66.58 -3.19
CA THR A 888 -19.16 -66.76 -2.47
C THR A 888 -18.35 -68.02 -2.92
N PRO A 889 -17.05 -68.28 -2.54
CA PRO A 889 -16.62 -68.40 -1.12
C PRO A 889 -15.13 -68.31 -0.64
N VAL A 890 -15.02 -68.16 0.69
CA VAL A 890 -14.03 -68.73 1.64
C VAL A 890 -12.53 -68.35 1.50
N ASN A 891 -12.05 -67.54 2.45
CA ASN A 891 -11.23 -68.04 3.56
C ASN A 891 -11.12 -67.03 4.74
N ALA A 892 -10.98 -67.56 5.96
CA ALA A 892 -10.78 -66.80 7.22
C ALA A 892 -9.71 -67.54 8.07
N PRO A 893 -9.15 -66.96 9.17
CA PRO A 893 -9.87 -67.09 10.45
C PRO A 893 -9.60 -66.00 11.55
N VAL A 894 -10.62 -65.81 12.39
CA VAL A 894 -10.57 -65.64 13.87
C VAL A 894 -9.65 -64.56 14.50
N GLN A 895 -10.27 -63.53 15.07
CA GLN A 895 -9.68 -62.73 16.16
C GLN A 895 -9.64 -63.52 17.49
N LYS A 896 -8.63 -63.25 18.34
CA LYS A 896 -8.67 -63.57 19.78
C LYS A 896 -8.38 -62.34 20.63
N THR A 897 -9.10 -62.22 21.74
CA THR A 897 -9.08 -61.10 22.69
C THR A 897 -8.09 -61.33 23.85
N MET A 898 -7.57 -60.23 24.43
CA MET A 898 -6.85 -60.18 25.71
C MET A 898 -7.04 -58.77 26.35
N PRO A 899 -6.78 -58.58 27.66
CA PRO A 899 -7.63 -57.74 28.53
C PRO A 899 -7.21 -56.25 28.71
N PRO A 900 -8.12 -55.40 29.23
CA PRO A 900 -7.85 -53.97 29.47
C PRO A 900 -6.84 -53.72 30.59
N LYS A 901 -5.89 -52.79 30.35
CA LYS A 901 -4.95 -52.31 31.37
C LYS A 901 -5.54 -51.14 32.17
N LYS A 902 -5.68 -51.39 33.49
CA LYS A 902 -5.94 -50.50 34.63
C LYS A 902 -5.98 -48.99 34.33
N THR A 903 -7.12 -48.35 34.58
CA THR A 903 -7.21 -46.91 34.83
C THR A 903 -6.63 -46.55 36.21
N TRP A 904 -5.93 -45.43 36.31
CA TRP A 904 -5.45 -44.89 37.57
C TRP A 904 -6.57 -44.13 38.29
N LYS A 905 -6.78 -44.40 39.59
CA LYS A 905 -7.62 -43.57 40.45
C LYS A 905 -6.82 -42.37 40.94
N ALA A 906 -7.28 -41.16 40.67
CA ALA A 906 -6.94 -40.01 41.52
C ALA A 906 -7.72 -40.12 42.84
N LEU A 907 -7.06 -39.86 43.98
CA LEU A 907 -7.75 -39.80 45.27
C LEU A 907 -8.45 -38.45 45.43
N SER A 908 -9.76 -38.47 45.65
CA SER A 908 -10.52 -37.31 46.11
C SER A 908 -10.63 -37.34 47.64
N VAL A 909 -9.90 -36.47 48.32
CA VAL A 909 -10.06 -36.20 49.76
C VAL A 909 -11.04 -35.03 49.91
N PRO A 910 -12.16 -35.17 50.66
CA PRO A 910 -13.11 -34.08 50.85
C PRO A 910 -12.63 -33.11 51.94
N LEU A 911 -12.39 -31.85 51.57
CA LEU A 911 -12.23 -30.76 52.55
C LEU A 911 -13.63 -30.25 52.96
N GLN A 912 -13.93 -30.33 54.26
CA GLN A 912 -15.10 -29.66 54.84
C GLN A 912 -14.83 -28.14 55.01
N PRO A 913 -15.89 -27.31 54.98
CA PRO A 913 -15.74 -25.86 55.10
C PRO A 913 -15.41 -25.43 56.53
N ILE A 914 -14.52 -24.43 56.67
CA ILE A 914 -14.29 -23.67 57.91
C ILE A 914 -14.65 -22.20 57.63
N SER A 915 -15.29 -21.55 58.60
CA SER A 915 -15.99 -20.28 58.43
C SER A 915 -15.11 -19.03 58.57
N SER A 916 -15.24 -18.09 57.64
CA SER A 916 -14.91 -16.66 57.87
C SER A 916 -15.77 -15.72 57.01
N ASN A 917 -16.83 -15.20 57.63
CA ASN A 917 -17.48 -13.90 57.38
C ASN A 917 -17.57 -13.34 55.93
N ILE A 918 -18.23 -14.06 55.02
CA ILE A 918 -18.92 -13.43 53.87
C ILE A 918 -20.38 -13.89 53.86
N ILE A 919 -21.31 -12.94 53.95
CA ILE A 919 -22.76 -13.23 53.93
C ILE A 919 -23.23 -13.31 52.48
N LEU A 920 -23.33 -14.53 51.95
CA LEU A 920 -23.89 -14.80 50.63
C LEU A 920 -25.43 -14.73 50.68
N ASN A 921 -26.01 -13.55 50.45
CA ASN A 921 -27.46 -13.38 50.34
C ASN A 921 -28.02 -14.21 49.17
N ARG A 922 -28.86 -15.19 49.48
CA ARG A 922 -29.64 -15.93 48.49
C ARG A 922 -30.98 -15.24 48.25
N GLY A 923 -31.16 -14.65 47.07
CA GLY A 923 -32.49 -14.41 46.51
C GLY A 923 -33.27 -15.73 46.42
N VAL A 924 -34.52 -15.74 46.88
CA VAL A 924 -35.34 -16.95 47.02
C VAL A 924 -36.03 -17.27 45.71
N GLY A 925 -35.95 -18.53 45.25
CA GLY A 925 -36.56 -18.93 43.97
C GLY A 925 -36.21 -20.33 43.48
N ALA A 926 -36.17 -21.34 44.37
CA ALA A 926 -35.92 -22.73 43.98
C ALA A 926 -37.05 -23.64 44.49
N GLN A 927 -37.69 -24.38 43.59
CA GLN A 927 -38.51 -25.55 43.93
C GLN A 927 -37.94 -26.83 43.32
N HIS A 928 -38.34 -27.95 43.91
CA HIS A 928 -37.67 -29.24 43.79
C HIS A 928 -37.89 -29.95 42.45
N ALA A 929 -36.86 -30.65 41.99
CA ALA A 929 -37.00 -32.04 41.56
C ALA A 929 -35.71 -32.80 41.90
N SER A 930 -35.83 -33.91 42.63
CA SER A 930 -34.72 -34.83 42.91
C SER A 930 -35.02 -36.19 42.31
N SER A 931 -34.14 -36.69 41.45
CA SER A 931 -34.17 -38.08 40.97
C SER A 931 -32.75 -38.64 40.82
N SER A 932 -32.64 -39.96 40.94
CA SER A 932 -31.37 -40.70 40.99
C SER A 932 -30.71 -40.84 39.62
N MET A 933 -29.38 -40.72 39.56
CA MET A 933 -28.61 -41.04 38.35
C MET A 933 -28.41 -42.55 38.17
N ASP A 934 -28.71 -43.02 36.96
CA ASP A 934 -28.31 -44.31 36.41
C ASP A 934 -26.77 -44.40 36.24
N PRO A 935 -26.10 -45.48 36.69
CA PRO A 935 -24.66 -45.70 36.49
C PRO A 935 -24.19 -45.82 35.03
N SER A 936 -25.08 -45.98 34.05
CA SER A 936 -24.74 -46.33 32.66
C SER A 936 -24.17 -45.18 31.80
N VAL A 937 -24.37 -43.91 32.18
CA VAL A 937 -24.12 -42.76 31.30
C VAL A 937 -22.64 -42.36 31.26
N ARG A 938 -21.89 -42.93 30.31
CA ARG A 938 -20.58 -42.38 29.87
C ARG A 938 -20.75 -41.06 29.11
N LYS A 939 -20.81 -39.94 29.83
CA LYS A 939 -20.57 -38.59 29.27
C LYS A 939 -19.47 -37.87 30.05
N PRO A 940 -18.41 -37.35 29.38
CA PRO A 940 -17.51 -36.39 30.00
C PRO A 940 -18.23 -35.03 30.08
N SER A 941 -18.93 -34.83 31.20
CA SER A 941 -19.75 -33.66 31.50
C SER A 941 -18.89 -32.40 31.60
N VAL A 942 -18.97 -31.53 30.59
CA VAL A 942 -18.58 -30.13 30.73
C VAL A 942 -19.65 -29.45 31.59
N VAL A 943 -19.23 -28.67 32.59
CA VAL A 943 -20.16 -27.93 33.47
C VAL A 943 -20.70 -26.71 32.73
N LEU A 944 -21.69 -26.94 31.87
CA LEU A 944 -22.46 -25.89 31.18
C LEU A 944 -23.53 -25.32 32.14
N ASN A 945 -23.09 -24.65 33.20
CA ASN A 945 -23.91 -23.72 33.98
C ASN A 945 -23.02 -22.82 34.85
N PRO A 946 -22.58 -21.64 34.36
CA PRO A 946 -21.84 -20.69 35.17
C PRO A 946 -22.73 -20.13 36.30
N LYS A 947 -22.35 -20.37 37.55
CA LYS A 947 -23.01 -19.72 38.69
C LYS A 947 -22.56 -18.27 38.79
N LYS A 948 -23.52 -17.34 38.66
CA LYS A 948 -23.36 -15.93 39.00
C LYS A 948 -23.47 -15.75 40.52
N TYR A 949 -22.64 -14.90 41.08
CA TYR A 949 -22.73 -14.42 42.48
C TYR A 949 -22.72 -12.89 42.43
N SER A 950 -23.62 -12.21 43.17
CA SER A 950 -23.43 -10.77 43.44
C SER A 950 -22.50 -10.65 44.65
N VAL A 951 -21.53 -9.74 44.57
CA VAL A 951 -20.49 -9.50 45.56
C VAL A 951 -20.48 -8.01 45.87
N THR A 952 -20.88 -7.65 47.09
CA THR A 952 -20.84 -6.26 47.58
C THR A 952 -19.72 -6.10 48.60
N ASP A 953 -18.85 -5.12 48.38
CA ASP A 953 -17.91 -4.66 49.40
C ASP A 953 -18.60 -3.67 50.34
N ASN A 954 -18.84 -4.08 51.58
CA ASN A 954 -19.49 -3.26 52.60
C ASN A 954 -18.64 -2.06 53.07
N SER A 955 -17.36 -1.94 52.67
CA SER A 955 -16.50 -0.81 53.02
C SER A 955 -16.51 0.32 51.98
N SER A 956 -16.74 0.02 50.71
CA SER A 956 -16.88 1.00 49.61
C SER A 956 -18.30 1.16 49.07
N GLY A 957 -19.21 0.23 49.39
CA GLY A 957 -20.56 0.15 48.82
C GLY A 957 -20.60 -0.41 47.39
N PHE A 958 -19.44 -0.74 46.80
CA PHE A 958 -19.34 -1.22 45.43
C PHE A 958 -19.89 -2.65 45.30
N SER A 959 -20.77 -2.89 44.34
CA SER A 959 -21.27 -4.23 43.98
C SER A 959 -20.84 -4.61 42.57
N PHE A 960 -20.54 -5.90 42.40
CA PHE A 960 -20.22 -6.50 41.11
C PHE A 960 -20.71 -7.95 41.06
N ILE A 961 -20.97 -8.43 39.85
CA ILE A 961 -21.31 -9.82 39.59
C ILE A 961 -20.01 -10.59 39.33
N ALA A 962 -19.86 -11.77 39.94
CA ALA A 962 -18.74 -12.68 39.73
C ALA A 962 -19.22 -14.00 39.10
N THR A 963 -18.47 -14.48 38.10
CA THR A 963 -18.68 -15.78 37.44
C THR A 963 -17.39 -16.60 37.45
N ALA A 964 -17.41 -17.77 38.08
CA ALA A 964 -16.28 -18.71 38.08
C ALA A 964 -16.43 -19.78 36.98
N ILE A 965 -15.35 -20.06 36.24
CA ILE A 965 -15.35 -20.94 35.06
C ILE A 965 -14.21 -21.97 35.12
N TYR A 966 -14.50 -23.19 34.68
CA TYR A 966 -13.49 -24.17 34.29
C TYR A 966 -13.86 -24.73 32.90
N ALA A 967 -13.20 -24.22 31.86
CA ALA A 967 -13.52 -24.53 30.48
C ALA A 967 -12.83 -25.82 29.99
N SER A 968 -13.37 -26.44 28.95
CA SER A 968 -12.86 -27.73 28.45
C SER A 968 -11.52 -27.56 27.71
N PRO A 969 -10.52 -28.45 27.91
CA PRO A 969 -9.33 -28.48 27.06
C PRO A 969 -9.65 -28.84 25.59
N LEU A 970 -10.81 -29.45 25.31
CA LEU A 970 -11.29 -29.71 23.95
C LEU A 970 -11.93 -28.44 23.35
N SER A 971 -11.27 -27.84 22.36
CA SER A 971 -11.69 -26.58 21.70
C SER A 971 -13.12 -26.61 21.15
N SER A 972 -13.51 -27.72 20.51
CA SER A 972 -14.87 -27.92 19.97
C SER A 972 -15.97 -27.83 21.03
N LYS A 973 -15.66 -28.03 22.31
CA LYS A 973 -16.60 -27.88 23.43
C LYS A 973 -16.59 -26.50 24.09
N ARG A 974 -15.58 -25.65 23.84
CA ARG A 974 -15.50 -24.28 24.38
C ARG A 974 -16.37 -23.28 23.61
N LYS A 975 -16.54 -23.46 22.30
CA LYS A 975 -17.33 -22.59 21.42
C LYS A 975 -18.72 -22.23 21.99
N THR A 976 -19.44 -23.22 22.52
CA THR A 976 -20.77 -23.02 23.13
C THR A 976 -20.71 -22.17 24.41
N LEU A 977 -19.66 -22.32 25.22
CA LEU A 977 -19.45 -21.52 26.44
C LEU A 977 -19.14 -20.06 26.10
N TRP A 978 -18.24 -19.81 25.14
CA TRP A 978 -17.90 -18.45 24.70
C TRP A 978 -19.09 -17.71 24.08
N ASN A 979 -19.87 -18.40 23.24
CA ASN A 979 -21.12 -17.84 22.70
C ASN A 979 -22.15 -17.55 23.81
N TYR A 980 -22.28 -18.41 24.83
CA TYR A 980 -23.19 -18.19 25.94
C TYR A 980 -22.81 -16.96 26.78
N LEU A 981 -21.51 -16.79 27.11
CA LEU A 981 -21.04 -15.61 27.86
C LEU A 981 -21.27 -14.32 27.08
N ARG A 982 -20.96 -14.33 25.77
CA ARG A 982 -21.23 -13.20 24.86
C ARG A 982 -22.72 -12.80 24.86
N LEU A 983 -23.63 -13.77 24.83
CA LEU A 983 -25.08 -13.52 24.77
C LEU A 983 -25.65 -12.91 26.08
N ILE A 984 -25.01 -13.16 27.23
CA ILE A 984 -25.46 -12.59 28.51
C ILE A 984 -24.73 -11.30 28.90
N ALA A 985 -23.59 -10.98 28.28
CA ALA A 985 -22.80 -9.78 28.54
C ALA A 985 -23.60 -8.46 28.41
N PRO A 986 -24.34 -8.18 27.31
CA PRO A 986 -25.08 -6.93 27.15
C PRO A 986 -26.37 -6.84 28.00
N VAL A 987 -26.65 -7.87 28.82
CA VAL A 987 -27.87 -7.98 29.65
C VAL A 987 -27.54 -7.88 31.14
N LEU A 988 -26.37 -7.34 31.49
CA LEU A 988 -25.91 -7.11 32.86
C LEU A 988 -25.69 -5.62 33.12
N SER A 989 -26.34 -5.10 34.16
CA SER A 989 -26.28 -3.69 34.57
C SER A 989 -25.27 -3.39 35.68
N GLU A 990 -24.70 -4.42 36.31
CA GLU A 990 -23.62 -4.32 37.30
C GLU A 990 -22.29 -4.75 36.66
N PRO A 991 -21.14 -4.22 37.14
CA PRO A 991 -19.81 -4.66 36.70
C PRO A 991 -19.65 -6.19 36.78
N TRP A 992 -19.07 -6.82 35.76
CA TRP A 992 -19.02 -8.29 35.67
C TRP A 992 -17.59 -8.84 35.60
N LEU A 993 -17.18 -9.54 36.67
CA LEU A 993 -15.91 -10.23 36.79
C LEU A 993 -16.04 -11.71 36.39
N ILE A 994 -15.20 -12.16 35.45
CA ILE A 994 -15.13 -13.57 35.03
C ILE A 994 -13.73 -14.13 35.37
N ILE A 995 -13.67 -15.24 36.11
CA ILE A 995 -12.43 -15.82 36.63
C ILE A 995 -12.37 -17.35 36.47
N GLY A 996 -11.16 -17.90 36.37
CA GLY A 996 -10.90 -19.34 36.41
C GLY A 996 -9.97 -19.83 35.29
N ASP A 997 -9.99 -21.13 35.01
CA ASP A 997 -9.19 -21.74 33.95
C ASP A 997 -10.00 -21.81 32.65
N PHE A 998 -9.60 -21.00 31.67
CA PHE A 998 -10.25 -20.88 30.37
C PHE A 998 -9.78 -21.91 29.33
N ASN A 999 -8.68 -22.66 29.60
CA ASN A 999 -8.09 -23.65 28.69
C ASN A 999 -7.92 -23.17 27.22
N ALA A 1000 -7.78 -21.86 27.02
CA ALA A 1000 -7.71 -21.16 25.75
C ALA A 1000 -6.69 -20.01 25.85
N THR A 1001 -6.13 -19.58 24.73
CA THR A 1001 -5.17 -18.48 24.64
C THR A 1001 -5.75 -17.35 23.77
N LEU A 1002 -5.40 -16.11 24.13
CA LEU A 1002 -5.67 -14.89 23.37
C LEU A 1002 -4.57 -14.65 22.33
N SER A 1003 -3.31 -14.97 22.65
CA SER A 1003 -2.15 -14.94 21.75
C SER A 1003 -1.31 -16.21 21.88
N ASP A 1004 -0.45 -16.50 20.88
CA ASP A 1004 0.48 -17.63 20.97
C ASP A 1004 1.61 -17.38 22.00
N ASP A 1005 1.89 -16.11 22.34
CA ASP A 1005 2.87 -15.70 23.36
C ASP A 1005 2.38 -15.90 24.82
N ASP A 1006 1.08 -16.21 25.01
CA ASP A 1006 0.47 -16.41 26.34
C ASP A 1006 1.04 -17.63 27.10
N ARG A 1007 1.79 -18.51 26.41
CA ARG A 1007 2.34 -19.76 26.97
C ARG A 1007 3.86 -19.78 26.93
N LYS A 1008 4.48 -20.11 28.07
CA LYS A 1008 5.89 -20.48 28.16
C LYS A 1008 6.06 -21.92 28.63
N GLY A 1009 6.99 -22.64 27.98
CA GLY A 1009 7.58 -23.87 28.54
C GLY A 1009 6.91 -25.21 28.20
N CYS A 1010 6.02 -25.29 27.20
CA CYS A 1010 5.54 -26.58 26.69
C CYS A 1010 5.20 -26.52 25.19
N ALA A 1011 4.95 -27.67 24.57
CA ALA A 1011 4.80 -27.81 23.11
C ALA A 1011 3.73 -26.88 22.50
N THR A 1012 4.05 -26.32 21.33
CA THR A 1012 3.15 -25.50 20.53
C THR A 1012 1.99 -26.34 19.97
N SER A 1013 0.75 -25.93 20.25
CA SER A 1013 -0.45 -26.65 19.80
C SER A 1013 -1.56 -25.68 19.39
N SER A 1014 -1.72 -25.49 18.08
CA SER A 1014 -2.81 -24.78 17.38
C SER A 1014 -3.06 -23.31 17.76
N LYS A 1015 -3.20 -22.48 16.71
CA LYS A 1015 -3.55 -21.05 16.67
C LYS A 1015 -4.53 -20.57 17.76
N PRO A 1016 -4.51 -19.27 18.14
CA PRO A 1016 -5.37 -18.70 19.18
C PRO A 1016 -6.86 -19.06 19.02
N ASP A 1017 -7.56 -19.20 20.14
CA ASP A 1017 -8.96 -19.60 20.14
C ASP A 1017 -9.83 -18.43 19.65
N VAL A 1018 -10.07 -18.35 18.34
CA VAL A 1018 -10.78 -17.24 17.69
C VAL A 1018 -12.19 -17.00 18.25
N HIS A 1019 -12.81 -17.98 18.91
CA HIS A 1019 -14.09 -17.80 19.59
C HIS A 1019 -13.91 -17.21 21.00
N PHE A 1020 -12.80 -17.50 21.68
CA PHE A 1020 -12.38 -16.80 22.90
C PHE A 1020 -12.00 -15.36 22.57
N GLN A 1021 -11.09 -15.13 21.61
CA GLN A 1021 -10.71 -13.80 21.12
C GLN A 1021 -11.93 -12.96 20.75
N ARG A 1022 -12.87 -13.50 19.97
CA ARG A 1022 -14.06 -12.76 19.53
C ARG A 1022 -15.03 -12.47 20.68
N MET A 1023 -15.20 -13.39 21.63
CA MET A 1023 -15.96 -13.12 22.86
C MET A 1023 -15.32 -11.99 23.70
N LEU A 1024 -13.99 -11.88 23.70
CA LEU A 1024 -13.25 -10.81 24.38
C LEU A 1024 -13.26 -9.48 23.60
N LEU A 1025 -13.24 -9.50 22.27
CA LEU A 1025 -13.29 -8.30 21.41
C LEU A 1025 -14.68 -7.68 21.31
N ASP A 1026 -15.73 -8.51 21.33
CA ASP A 1026 -17.12 -8.07 21.43
C ASP A 1026 -17.53 -7.72 22.89
N SER A 1027 -16.57 -7.68 23.83
CA SER A 1027 -16.74 -7.24 25.22
C SER A 1027 -15.86 -6.02 25.49
N VAL A 1028 -16.40 -4.95 26.08
CA VAL A 1028 -15.71 -3.65 26.15
C VAL A 1028 -14.65 -3.61 27.27
N TYR A 1029 -13.42 -3.99 26.89
CA TYR A 1029 -12.16 -3.96 27.65
C TYR A 1029 -12.06 -4.86 28.90
N LEU A 1030 -10.88 -5.46 29.09
CA LEU A 1030 -10.52 -6.29 30.22
C LEU A 1030 -9.08 -6.04 30.66
N CYS A 1031 -8.85 -6.05 31.97
CA CYS A 1031 -7.53 -6.19 32.58
C CYS A 1031 -7.64 -6.99 33.88
N PHE A 1032 -6.55 -7.62 34.31
CA PHE A 1032 -6.51 -8.48 35.50
C PHE A 1032 -5.65 -7.84 36.59
N GLU A 1033 -6.25 -7.53 37.74
CA GLU A 1033 -5.53 -7.18 38.98
C GLU A 1033 -5.97 -8.12 40.12
N ASN A 1034 -5.11 -8.29 41.13
CA ASN A 1034 -5.56 -8.67 42.47
C ASN A 1034 -4.72 -7.93 43.53
N ARG A 1035 -5.39 -7.22 44.43
CA ARG A 1035 -4.74 -6.48 45.53
C ARG A 1035 -4.44 -7.40 46.71
N ASN A 1036 -3.36 -7.14 47.43
CA ASN A 1036 -3.04 -7.89 48.66
C ASN A 1036 -4.00 -7.50 49.80
N GLY A 1037 -4.85 -8.45 50.22
CA GLY A 1037 -5.73 -8.35 51.39
C GLY A 1037 -5.87 -9.72 52.08
N PRO A 1038 -6.11 -9.80 53.40
CA PRO A 1038 -5.84 -11.00 54.20
C PRO A 1038 -6.93 -12.09 54.12
N ALA A 1039 -7.03 -12.78 52.99
CA ALA A 1039 -7.67 -14.10 52.91
C ALA A 1039 -6.61 -15.20 53.14
N GLY A 1040 -6.51 -15.69 54.38
CA GLY A 1040 -5.45 -16.61 54.81
C GLY A 1040 -5.55 -18.02 54.24
N LEU A 1041 -5.14 -18.23 52.98
CA LEU A 1041 -4.99 -19.58 52.42
C LEU A 1041 -3.70 -20.23 52.95
N THR A 1042 -3.76 -20.77 54.17
CA THR A 1042 -2.64 -21.51 54.78
C THR A 1042 -2.42 -22.83 54.03
N VAL A 1043 -1.58 -22.78 53.00
CA VAL A 1043 -1.07 -23.99 52.34
C VAL A 1043 -0.14 -24.72 53.32
N HIS A 1044 -0.75 -25.54 54.17
CA HIS A 1044 -0.01 -26.55 54.91
C HIS A 1044 0.70 -27.44 53.90
N TYR A 1045 2.01 -27.57 54.04
CA TYR A 1045 2.79 -28.56 53.33
C TYR A 1045 2.12 -29.93 53.56
N PRO A 1046 1.78 -30.71 52.51
CA PRO A 1046 1.68 -32.14 52.72
C PRO A 1046 3.07 -32.58 53.20
N VAL A 1047 3.16 -33.05 54.45
CA VAL A 1047 4.42 -33.55 55.01
C VAL A 1047 4.71 -34.87 54.32
N TYR A 1048 5.27 -34.78 53.10
CA TYR A 1048 5.63 -35.93 52.30
C TYR A 1048 6.48 -36.84 53.16
N SER A 1049 6.00 -38.07 53.35
CA SER A 1049 6.83 -39.12 53.90
C SER A 1049 8.06 -39.28 53.00
N LYS A 1050 9.18 -39.73 53.59
CA LYS A 1050 10.44 -39.88 52.85
C LYS A 1050 10.28 -40.80 51.63
N GLY A 1051 9.33 -41.73 51.67
CA GLY A 1051 8.92 -42.58 50.55
C GLY A 1051 8.13 -41.85 49.46
N GLU A 1052 7.17 -40.99 49.79
CA GLU A 1052 6.40 -40.23 48.79
C GLU A 1052 7.26 -39.22 48.02
N LYS A 1053 8.19 -38.52 48.70
CA LYS A 1053 9.13 -37.65 47.97
C LYS A 1053 9.97 -38.47 46.99
N GLN A 1054 10.48 -39.62 47.42
CA GLN A 1054 11.28 -40.49 46.56
C GLN A 1054 10.44 -41.07 45.40
N SER A 1055 9.17 -41.42 45.65
CA SER A 1055 8.25 -41.88 44.62
C SER A 1055 7.99 -40.81 43.55
N ASN A 1056 7.80 -39.56 43.95
CA ASN A 1056 7.59 -38.44 43.02
C ASN A 1056 8.88 -38.06 42.26
N VAL A 1057 10.04 -38.09 42.92
CA VAL A 1057 11.35 -37.89 42.27
C VAL A 1057 11.63 -39.01 41.26
N ASN A 1058 11.36 -40.27 41.62
CA ASN A 1058 11.50 -41.41 40.73
C ASN A 1058 10.56 -41.29 39.52
N ALA A 1059 9.28 -40.98 39.72
CA ALA A 1059 8.34 -40.79 38.61
C ALA A 1059 8.74 -39.65 37.65
N LEU A 1060 9.35 -38.58 38.16
CA LEU A 1060 9.89 -37.50 37.32
C LEU A 1060 11.17 -37.90 36.57
N ILE A 1061 12.01 -38.74 37.19
CA ILE A 1061 13.18 -39.36 36.54
C ILE A 1061 12.73 -40.35 35.46
N ASP A 1062 11.72 -41.19 35.71
CA ASP A 1062 11.18 -42.15 34.75
C ASP A 1062 10.56 -41.44 33.53
N MET A 1063 9.84 -40.32 33.77
CA MET A 1063 9.35 -39.42 32.72
C MET A 1063 10.52 -38.81 31.91
N LYS A 1064 11.61 -38.41 32.57
CA LYS A 1064 12.82 -37.90 31.91
C LYS A 1064 13.65 -39.01 31.25
N LEU A 1065 13.46 -40.29 31.60
CA LEU A 1065 14.09 -41.45 30.97
C LEU A 1065 13.24 -42.05 29.84
N GLU A 1066 12.01 -41.59 29.62
CA GLU A 1066 11.17 -42.08 28.53
C GLU A 1066 11.85 -41.78 27.18
N LYS A 1067 12.20 -42.84 26.44
CA LYS A 1067 12.83 -42.72 25.13
C LYS A 1067 11.90 -42.00 24.15
N HIS A 1068 12.48 -41.21 23.26
CA HIS A 1068 11.78 -40.63 22.13
C HIS A 1068 11.07 -41.74 21.32
N LYS A 1069 9.80 -41.54 20.99
CA LYS A 1069 8.95 -42.57 20.35
C LYS A 1069 9.17 -42.66 18.84
N ASN A 1070 9.95 -41.74 18.28
CA ASN A 1070 10.32 -41.61 16.88
C ASN A 1070 11.51 -40.64 16.77
N LEU A 1071 12.24 -40.70 15.65
CA LEU A 1071 13.39 -39.83 15.38
C LEU A 1071 13.04 -38.34 15.35
N ARG A 1072 11.79 -37.97 15.04
CA ARG A 1072 11.34 -36.57 15.01
C ARG A 1072 11.31 -35.95 16.40
N GLU A 1073 10.83 -36.67 17.41
CA GLU A 1073 10.88 -36.24 18.83
C GLU A 1073 12.31 -36.11 19.34
N GLU A 1074 13.21 -36.98 18.88
CA GLU A 1074 14.63 -36.97 19.25
C GLU A 1074 15.38 -35.79 18.63
N SER A 1075 15.27 -35.63 17.31
CA SER A 1075 15.80 -34.47 16.60
C SER A 1075 15.24 -33.16 17.15
N GLN A 1076 13.95 -33.07 17.47
CA GLN A 1076 13.35 -31.86 18.07
C GLN A 1076 13.89 -31.51 19.47
N PHE A 1077 14.43 -32.48 20.22
CA PHE A 1077 15.10 -32.20 21.48
C PHE A 1077 16.49 -31.59 21.23
N TYR A 1078 17.34 -32.25 20.45
CA TYR A 1078 18.69 -31.74 20.16
C TYR A 1078 18.66 -30.42 19.38
N TRP A 1079 17.73 -30.25 18.42
CA TRP A 1079 17.59 -29.00 17.67
C TRP A 1079 17.12 -27.82 18.54
N ARG A 1080 16.40 -28.09 19.64
CA ARG A 1080 16.05 -27.05 20.63
C ARG A 1080 17.26 -26.58 21.43
N GLU A 1081 18.14 -27.49 21.86
CA GLU A 1081 19.40 -27.10 22.52
C GLU A 1081 20.28 -26.22 21.63
N ILE A 1082 20.20 -26.38 20.30
CA ILE A 1082 20.88 -25.53 19.32
C ILE A 1082 20.15 -24.20 19.13
N LEU A 1083 18.84 -24.20 18.92
CA LEU A 1083 18.02 -22.98 18.74
C LEU A 1083 18.01 -22.07 19.97
N GLU A 1084 18.04 -22.63 21.17
CA GLU A 1084 18.13 -21.90 22.43
C GLU A 1084 19.59 -21.52 22.80
N GLY A 1085 20.57 -21.91 21.98
CA GLY A 1085 22.00 -21.58 22.15
C GLY A 1085 22.65 -22.24 23.37
N THR A 1086 22.02 -23.24 23.98
CA THR A 1086 22.47 -23.89 25.22
C THR A 1086 23.40 -25.06 24.99
N LEU A 1087 23.33 -25.70 23.82
CA LEU A 1087 24.15 -26.83 23.36
C LEU A 1087 24.23 -28.01 24.36
N LYS A 1088 23.27 -28.12 25.27
CA LYS A 1088 23.31 -29.06 26.38
C LYS A 1088 22.61 -30.36 26.02
N PHE A 1089 23.20 -31.10 25.08
CA PHE A 1089 22.64 -32.36 24.59
C PHE A 1089 22.52 -33.44 25.69
N ASP A 1090 23.31 -33.33 26.78
CA ASP A 1090 23.22 -34.15 28.00
C ASP A 1090 22.22 -33.60 29.05
N ARG A 1091 21.39 -32.60 28.72
CA ARG A 1091 20.49 -31.94 29.69
C ARG A 1091 19.61 -32.93 30.43
N ARG A 1092 19.11 -33.96 29.73
CA ARG A 1092 18.27 -35.02 30.29
C ARG A 1092 19.01 -35.75 31.42
N GLU A 1093 20.23 -36.17 31.17
CA GLU A 1093 21.13 -36.85 32.10
C GLU A 1093 21.53 -35.94 33.26
N ALA A 1094 21.86 -34.68 32.97
CA ALA A 1094 22.24 -33.68 33.97
C ALA A 1094 21.08 -33.28 34.90
N GLU A 1095 19.86 -33.13 34.38
CA GLU A 1095 18.65 -32.90 35.17
C GLU A 1095 18.32 -34.12 36.04
N ILE A 1096 18.42 -35.34 35.50
CA ILE A 1096 18.25 -36.57 36.28
C ILE A 1096 19.31 -36.66 37.39
N ALA A 1097 20.57 -36.29 37.11
CA ALA A 1097 21.65 -36.27 38.10
C ALA A 1097 21.43 -35.21 39.19
N ALA A 1098 20.81 -34.07 38.87
CA ALA A 1098 20.41 -33.06 39.85
C ALA A 1098 19.21 -33.52 40.69
N LEU A 1099 18.15 -34.05 40.06
CA LEU A 1099 16.95 -34.58 40.71
C LEU A 1099 17.28 -35.69 41.71
N LYS A 1100 18.25 -36.56 41.40
CA LYS A 1100 18.75 -37.61 42.31
C LYS A 1100 19.50 -37.08 43.53
N LYS A 1101 20.03 -35.85 43.49
CA LYS A 1101 20.79 -35.23 44.60
C LYS A 1101 19.92 -34.31 45.47
N HIS A 1102 18.86 -33.73 44.91
CA HIS A 1102 18.09 -32.68 45.56
C HIS A 1102 17.35 -33.18 46.82
N THR A 1103 17.60 -32.55 47.96
CA THR A 1103 17.08 -32.92 49.28
C THR A 1103 15.64 -32.42 49.50
N GLN A 1104 14.99 -32.82 50.59
CA GLN A 1104 13.67 -32.28 50.97
C GLN A 1104 13.78 -30.87 51.57
N GLN A 1105 14.91 -30.58 52.21
CA GLN A 1105 15.19 -29.32 52.90
C GLN A 1105 15.39 -28.16 51.93
N GLU A 1106 16.22 -28.33 50.89
CA GLU A 1106 16.46 -27.30 49.87
C GLU A 1106 15.17 -26.87 49.15
N LEU A 1107 14.22 -27.80 48.95
CA LEU A 1107 12.91 -27.49 48.34
C LEU A 1107 12.03 -26.66 49.27
N ILE A 1108 12.06 -26.96 50.58
CA ILE A 1108 11.37 -26.20 51.63
C ILE A 1108 11.99 -24.80 51.76
N GLU A 1109 13.32 -24.68 51.69
CA GLU A 1109 14.05 -23.41 51.74
C GLU A 1109 13.76 -22.55 50.50
N PHE A 1110 13.85 -23.12 49.30
CA PHE A 1110 13.48 -22.43 48.05
C PHE A 1110 12.04 -21.90 48.09
N PHE A 1111 11.09 -22.70 48.59
CA PHE A 1111 9.70 -22.26 48.78
C PHE A 1111 9.57 -21.15 49.82
N ASN A 1112 10.23 -21.27 50.97
CA ASN A 1112 10.21 -20.27 52.05
C ASN A 1112 10.85 -18.94 51.64
N GLU A 1113 11.87 -18.93 50.78
CA GLU A 1113 12.54 -17.72 50.30
C GLU A 1113 11.81 -17.03 49.13
N ASN A 1114 11.23 -17.79 48.20
CA ASN A 1114 10.80 -17.26 46.89
C ASN A 1114 9.29 -17.32 46.63
N ILE A 1115 8.53 -18.18 47.32
CA ILE A 1115 7.13 -18.50 46.96
C ILE A 1115 6.13 -18.21 48.10
N LYS A 1116 6.52 -18.47 49.35
CA LYS A 1116 5.68 -18.27 50.55
C LYS A 1116 5.20 -16.83 50.69
N VAL A 1117 4.04 -16.63 51.32
CA VAL A 1117 3.52 -15.28 51.61
C VAL A 1117 4.45 -14.60 52.63
N GLY A 1118 4.91 -13.38 52.32
CA GLY A 1118 5.93 -12.66 53.10
C GLY A 1118 7.38 -13.13 52.87
N ALA A 1119 7.64 -13.98 51.87
CA ALA A 1119 8.99 -14.44 51.54
C ALA A 1119 9.86 -13.33 50.92
N THR A 1120 11.11 -13.21 51.37
CA THR A 1120 11.97 -12.03 51.10
C THR A 1120 12.39 -11.86 49.63
N ARG A 1121 12.33 -12.91 48.81
CA ARG A 1121 12.62 -12.85 47.36
C ARG A 1121 11.36 -12.91 46.50
N LYS A 1122 10.17 -13.03 47.09
CA LYS A 1122 8.90 -13.05 46.35
C LYS A 1122 8.57 -11.67 45.79
N LYS A 1123 8.73 -11.51 44.47
CA LYS A 1123 8.26 -10.34 43.72
C LYS A 1123 6.81 -10.56 43.27
N THR A 1124 6.08 -9.49 43.00
CA THR A 1124 4.70 -9.51 42.50
C THR A 1124 4.49 -8.30 41.59
N LEU A 1125 3.68 -8.45 40.54
CA LEU A 1125 3.39 -7.42 39.54
C LEU A 1125 1.87 -7.16 39.55
N SER A 1126 1.49 -5.88 39.52
CA SER A 1126 0.10 -5.41 39.46
C SER A 1126 -0.07 -4.49 38.26
N VAL A 1127 -1.27 -4.45 37.68
CA VAL A 1127 -1.63 -3.58 36.55
C VAL A 1127 -3.04 -3.05 36.76
N GLN A 1128 -3.24 -1.75 36.58
CA GLN A 1128 -4.53 -1.07 36.76
C GLN A 1128 -5.00 -0.44 35.45
N VAL A 1129 -6.32 -0.34 35.28
CA VAL A 1129 -6.96 0.27 34.10
C VAL A 1129 -8.11 1.17 34.54
N TYR A 1130 -8.24 2.31 33.87
CA TYR A 1130 -9.21 3.36 34.14
C TYR A 1130 -10.03 3.62 32.86
N GLY A 1131 -11.35 3.76 33.00
CA GLY A 1131 -12.21 4.20 31.89
C GLY A 1131 -12.10 5.71 31.67
N ASN A 1132 -12.49 6.20 30.48
CA ASN A 1132 -12.37 7.63 30.12
C ASN A 1132 -13.07 8.60 31.10
N GLN A 1133 -14.10 8.17 31.82
CA GLN A 1133 -14.78 8.99 32.84
C GLN A 1133 -14.00 9.11 34.16
N HIS A 1134 -12.99 8.25 34.37
CA HIS A 1134 -12.13 8.18 35.56
C HIS A 1134 -10.72 8.73 35.31
N LEU A 1135 -10.57 9.60 34.30
CA LEU A 1135 -9.27 10.20 33.95
C LEU A 1135 -8.72 11.10 35.07
N SER A 1136 -9.59 11.65 35.93
CA SER A 1136 -9.20 12.30 37.20
C SER A 1136 -8.46 11.35 38.13
N ASP A 1137 -8.95 10.12 38.24
CA ASP A 1137 -8.58 9.17 39.28
C ASP A 1137 -7.25 8.48 38.91
N PHE A 1138 -7.07 8.23 37.60
CA PHE A 1138 -5.78 7.86 37.00
C PHE A 1138 -4.70 8.92 37.29
N ASN A 1139 -4.98 10.20 36.99
CA ASN A 1139 -4.02 11.28 37.22
C ASN A 1139 -3.74 11.50 38.72
N SER A 1140 -4.73 11.30 39.58
CA SER A 1140 -4.56 11.32 41.05
C SER A 1140 -3.59 10.23 41.51
N GLN A 1141 -3.84 8.95 41.19
CA GLN A 1141 -2.97 7.85 41.62
C GLN A 1141 -1.59 7.89 40.97
N LYS A 1142 -1.45 8.41 39.74
CA LYS A 1142 -0.14 8.66 39.12
C LYS A 1142 0.71 9.70 39.89
N CYS A 1143 0.09 10.54 40.71
CA CYS A 1143 0.76 11.53 41.55
C CYS A 1143 0.91 11.10 43.03
N GLU A 1144 0.45 9.91 43.42
CA GLU A 1144 0.68 9.39 44.77
C GLU A 1144 2.11 8.88 44.96
N ALA A 1145 2.63 8.99 46.18
CA ALA A 1145 3.99 8.58 46.50
C ALA A 1145 4.12 7.04 46.50
N VAL A 1146 4.95 6.50 45.60
CA VAL A 1146 5.24 5.07 45.49
C VAL A 1146 5.69 4.49 46.84
N GLN A 1147 4.99 3.46 47.32
CA GLN A 1147 5.29 2.87 48.63
C GLN A 1147 6.67 2.20 48.67
N PRO A 1148 7.34 2.16 49.84
CA PRO A 1148 8.63 1.48 50.01
C PRO A 1148 8.61 0.03 49.48
N ASN A 1149 9.68 -0.34 48.77
CA ASN A 1149 9.84 -1.63 48.07
C ASN A 1149 8.87 -1.91 46.90
N THR A 1150 8.07 -0.92 46.47
CA THR A 1150 7.31 -0.98 45.20
C THR A 1150 8.11 -0.30 44.08
N ILE A 1151 7.99 -0.79 42.84
CA ILE A 1151 8.53 -0.15 41.64
C ILE A 1151 7.34 0.12 40.70
N GLN A 1152 7.07 1.40 40.45
CA GLN A 1152 6.13 1.81 39.39
C GLN A 1152 6.77 1.60 38.02
N ILE A 1153 5.97 1.17 37.04
CA ILE A 1153 6.43 0.81 35.70
C ILE A 1153 5.58 1.57 34.68
N ASP A 1154 5.99 2.80 34.36
CA ASP A 1154 5.30 3.63 33.36
C ASP A 1154 5.57 3.17 31.92
N ASP A 1155 6.71 2.51 31.66
CA ASP A 1155 6.99 1.76 30.43
C ASP A 1155 7.47 0.34 30.73
N ILE A 1156 6.62 -0.64 30.41
CA ILE A 1156 6.89 -2.07 30.56
C ILE A 1156 8.05 -2.56 29.68
N PHE A 1157 8.36 -1.89 28.57
CA PHE A 1157 9.48 -2.27 27.69
C PHE A 1157 10.81 -1.77 28.26
N SER A 1158 10.90 -0.53 28.74
CA SER A 1158 12.10 -0.02 29.42
C SER A 1158 12.38 -0.76 30.72
N PHE A 1159 11.35 -1.09 31.52
CA PHE A 1159 11.53 -1.95 32.69
C PHE A 1159 12.06 -3.34 32.32
N LYS A 1160 11.52 -3.98 31.26
CA LYS A 1160 12.06 -5.27 30.76
C LYS A 1160 13.52 -5.16 30.28
N ARG A 1161 13.92 -4.02 29.71
CA ARG A 1161 15.32 -3.75 29.30
C ARG A 1161 16.27 -3.51 30.48
N SER A 1162 15.80 -2.99 31.62
CA SER A 1162 16.64 -2.65 32.77
C SER A 1162 16.93 -3.80 33.73
N GLN A 1163 16.22 -4.95 33.61
CA GLN A 1163 16.46 -6.08 34.51
C GLN A 1163 17.67 -6.91 34.07
N PRO A 1164 18.67 -7.16 34.96
CA PRO A 1164 19.79 -8.04 34.65
C PRO A 1164 19.33 -9.50 34.60
N LEU A 1165 19.08 -10.00 33.39
CA LEU A 1165 18.91 -11.43 33.14
C LEU A 1165 20.27 -12.14 33.25
N TYR A 1166 20.30 -13.33 33.84
CA TYR A 1166 21.47 -14.21 33.80
C TYR A 1166 21.88 -14.46 32.34
N GLY A 1167 23.15 -14.23 32.03
CA GLY A 1167 23.60 -13.92 30.67
C GLY A 1167 24.24 -15.05 29.87
N SER A 1168 24.59 -14.68 28.63
CA SER A 1168 25.30 -15.47 27.60
C SER A 1168 24.55 -16.71 27.07
N PHE A 1169 24.33 -16.89 25.76
CA PHE A 1169 24.89 -16.16 24.61
C PHE A 1169 23.81 -15.47 23.77
N LYS A 1170 24.05 -14.20 23.41
CA LYS A 1170 23.47 -13.57 22.22
C LYS A 1170 24.56 -13.40 21.16
N GLY A 1171 24.98 -14.52 20.58
CA GLY A 1171 25.54 -14.51 19.23
C GLY A 1171 24.40 -14.63 18.23
N GLY A 1172 24.42 -13.87 17.14
CA GLY A 1172 23.68 -14.27 15.94
C GLY A 1172 24.36 -15.50 15.31
N PHE A 1173 23.64 -16.24 14.46
CA PHE A 1173 24.26 -17.25 13.60
C PHE A 1173 25.25 -16.55 12.65
N GLY A 1174 26.54 -16.58 13.02
CA GLY A 1174 27.57 -15.76 12.38
C GLY A 1174 28.88 -15.61 13.18
N GLN A 1175 28.90 -15.93 14.48
CA GLN A 1175 30.15 -16.03 15.26
C GLN A 1175 30.26 -17.36 16.04
N MET A 1176 30.46 -18.46 15.30
CA MET A 1176 31.23 -19.58 15.83
C MET A 1176 32.66 -19.43 15.31
N LYS A 1177 33.60 -19.08 16.20
CA LYS A 1177 34.99 -19.51 16.03
C LYS A 1177 35.09 -20.94 16.51
N LEU A 1178 35.81 -21.78 15.75
CA LEU A 1178 36.38 -23.03 16.23
C LEU A 1178 37.61 -22.73 17.10
#